data_AF-A0A4R3G070-F1
#
_entry.id   AF-A0A4R3G070-F1
#
_cell.length_a   1.000
_cell.length_b   1.000
_cell.length_c   1.000
_cell.angle_alpha   90.00
_cell.angle_beta   90.00
_cell.angle_gamma   90.00
#
_symmetry.space_group_name_H-M   'P 1'
#
loop_
_entity.id
_entity.type
_entity.pdbx_description
1 polymer ?
#
loop_
_entity_poly.entity_id
_entity_poly.type
_entity_poly.pdbx_seq_one_letter_code
_entity_poly.pdbx_strand_id
1 'polypeptide(L)'
;MAGRVEVNTNLGLNDRLTPQASPVDTYAEPARSPMDDSLDRLAKSLAGFSTSIDTYGQVAAVKQSAADKQTLALEEAKIGGMTKEQIAKARADGSLPAYADPLKQAGIDAAVGSQLGSQYSEDTQNYVKTQYDPAKDGPIRDFLEKRQRDATAGMNPVQATQFIRQTNPLFDWAVGHQNDVANQQTVEKAHTAAYTLIGNTVTNSIKAGDSPEATVAAVRAQYGNIGQQGILGITEKDIDNTVLAVARDNAQTNPNFALALANSQSTDKDGNKTGFLINPTTADRAQEIITTANAAIQKKAKVDFGNSLGNLGAGAILNHTFTGLKPPSFTNADGSVTEVSPEDFSKKATASYLANSALVAKQRHEDPSQQMAREFSDLRRAGLQHPELKSQVNGIAAMLSSANVRDPEARAQLLTKFKTGQWMLNESQNSLQDYVQKQEDKDALATFNAFKTVPNADGTTYSDEEAMDFASEVSNPVYRANTHFTNDDQSRIDSLMGGIVKGTGWFGWGSSKPGNYSAIENKVEYLARGFIARGMDHEDALNKAADAVQKSSLIYNGVMLPSINGFTADDDFQPTVKSFVDDWAAKNPKALKANGIDASDIAILPLGSVNGDSGGHFRLVSKSGLDDILDDNHNQVIFNANDLRNKRAADTQARRDAAIKAAAKR
;
A
#
# COMPACT_ATOMS: atom_id res chain seq x y z
N MET A 1 80.10 -29.07 14.54
CA MET A 1 78.83 -28.36 14.34
C MET A 1 78.30 -28.70 12.96
N ALA A 2 77.07 -29.23 12.96
CA ALA A 2 76.11 -29.41 11.86
C ALA A 2 76.64 -29.66 10.44
N GLY A 3 76.65 -30.93 10.03
CA GLY A 3 76.50 -31.30 8.62
C GLY A 3 75.02 -31.50 8.29
N ARG A 4 74.59 -31.05 7.11
CA ARG A 4 73.34 -31.53 6.48
C ARG A 4 73.65 -31.92 5.04
N VAL A 5 73.27 -33.15 4.75
CA VAL A 5 73.43 -33.92 3.52
C VAL A 5 72.15 -33.78 2.70
N GLU A 6 72.29 -33.57 1.39
CA GLU A 6 71.24 -33.73 0.38
C GLU A 6 70.96 -35.21 0.12
N VAL A 7 69.70 -35.66 0.05
CA VAL A 7 69.29 -36.79 -0.81
C VAL A 7 67.78 -36.72 -1.14
N ASN A 8 67.49 -36.54 -2.44
CA ASN A 8 66.60 -37.32 -3.32
C ASN A 8 65.28 -37.93 -2.76
N THR A 9 64.13 -37.63 -3.39
CA THR A 9 62.89 -38.41 -3.25
C THR A 9 62.14 -38.55 -4.58
N ASN A 10 62.57 -39.55 -5.37
CA ASN A 10 61.69 -40.30 -6.26
C ASN A 10 61.47 -41.69 -5.65
N LEU A 11 60.41 -41.83 -4.86
CA LEU A 11 59.79 -43.08 -4.40
C LEU A 11 58.30 -42.74 -4.33
N GLY A 12 57.46 -43.13 -5.29
CA GLY A 12 56.97 -44.49 -5.44
C GLY A 12 55.49 -44.50 -5.07
N LEU A 13 54.63 -44.53 -6.09
CA LEU A 13 53.20 -44.80 -5.99
C LEU A 13 53.00 -46.11 -5.20
N ASN A 14 52.60 -46.04 -3.92
CA ASN A 14 51.78 -47.07 -3.24
C ASN A 14 51.41 -46.85 -1.76
N ASP A 15 51.62 -45.67 -1.15
CA ASP A 15 51.04 -45.42 0.19
C ASP A 15 49.67 -44.75 0.09
N ARG A 16 48.69 -45.52 -0.42
CA ARG A 16 47.30 -45.32 -0.04
C ARG A 16 47.21 -45.68 1.44
N LEU A 17 47.04 -44.69 2.31
CA LEU A 17 46.46 -44.90 3.64
C LEU A 17 45.02 -45.37 3.46
N THR A 18 44.84 -46.67 3.17
CA THR A 18 43.56 -47.33 3.38
C THR A 18 43.33 -47.35 4.89
N PRO A 19 42.19 -46.88 5.41
CA PRO A 19 41.86 -47.08 6.80
C PRO A 19 41.80 -48.59 7.03
N GLN A 20 42.79 -49.12 7.76
CA GLN A 20 42.66 -50.44 8.34
C GLN A 20 41.55 -50.28 9.38
N ALA A 21 40.43 -50.98 9.18
CA ALA A 21 39.44 -51.12 10.22
C ALA A 21 40.16 -51.71 11.44
N SER A 22 40.36 -50.90 12.48
CA SER A 22 40.63 -51.43 13.81
C SER A 22 39.55 -52.48 14.07
N PRO A 23 39.90 -53.67 14.58
CA PRO A 23 38.88 -54.61 15.01
C PRO A 23 37.96 -53.85 15.96
N VAL A 24 36.71 -53.69 15.57
CA VAL A 24 35.67 -53.31 16.53
C VAL A 24 35.76 -54.42 17.57
N ASP A 25 36.03 -54.06 18.81
CA ASP A 25 35.81 -54.95 19.95
C ASP A 25 34.33 -55.30 19.91
N THR A 26 34.01 -56.35 19.17
CA THR A 26 32.73 -57.02 19.23
C THR A 26 32.62 -57.45 20.67
N TYR A 27 31.79 -56.74 21.44
CA TYR A 27 31.44 -57.10 22.79
C TYR A 27 30.92 -58.54 22.73
N ALA A 28 31.78 -59.51 23.08
CA ALA A 28 31.32 -60.86 23.33
C ALA A 28 30.51 -60.75 24.62
N GLU A 29 29.19 -60.91 24.52
CA GLU A 29 28.34 -61.06 25.70
C GLU A 29 29.02 -62.07 26.66
N PRO A 30 29.12 -61.76 27.97
CA PRO A 30 29.55 -62.77 28.94
C PRO A 30 28.64 -63.98 28.75
N ALA A 31 29.23 -65.18 28.66
CA ALA A 31 28.47 -66.42 28.60
C ALA A 31 27.40 -66.36 29.70
N ARG A 32 26.12 -66.31 29.30
CA ARG A 32 25.00 -66.29 30.23
C ARG A 32 25.22 -67.42 31.22
N SER A 33 25.20 -67.11 32.53
CA SER A 33 25.15 -68.14 33.57
C SER A 33 24.10 -69.16 33.15
N PRO A 34 24.38 -70.48 33.22
CA PRO A 34 23.44 -71.49 32.76
C PRO A 34 22.10 -71.22 33.43
N MET A 35 21.08 -70.88 32.64
CA MET A 35 19.71 -70.89 33.13
C MET A 35 19.45 -72.30 33.63
N ASP A 36 19.00 -72.40 34.87
CA ASP A 36 18.77 -73.66 35.56
C ASP A 36 17.54 -74.36 34.96
N ASP A 37 17.70 -74.90 33.75
CA ASP A 37 16.80 -75.83 33.06
C ASP A 37 17.01 -77.25 33.61
N SER A 38 17.37 -77.40 34.89
CA SER A 38 17.71 -78.69 35.48
C SER A 38 16.57 -79.69 35.34
N LEU A 39 15.30 -79.27 35.40
CA LEU A 39 14.16 -80.17 35.22
C LEU A 39 13.87 -80.55 33.76
N ASP A 40 13.96 -79.60 32.81
CA ASP A 40 13.67 -79.87 31.40
C ASP A 40 14.81 -80.64 30.70
N ARG A 41 16.07 -80.36 31.10
CA ARG A 41 17.24 -81.15 30.69
C ARG A 41 17.34 -82.48 31.42
N LEU A 42 16.89 -82.61 32.68
CA LEU A 42 16.78 -83.90 33.37
C LEU A 42 15.70 -84.77 32.70
N ALA A 43 14.54 -84.19 32.35
CA ALA A 43 13.48 -84.89 31.63
C ALA A 43 13.93 -85.36 30.23
N LYS A 44 14.61 -84.51 29.47
CA LYS A 44 15.18 -84.88 28.14
C LYS A 44 16.37 -85.83 28.23
N SER A 45 17.21 -85.74 29.25
CA SER A 45 18.36 -86.64 29.42
C SER A 45 17.98 -88.02 29.97
N LEU A 46 16.90 -88.12 30.76
CA LEU A 46 16.34 -89.40 31.24
C LEU A 46 15.41 -90.08 30.22
N ALA A 47 14.93 -89.37 29.20
CA ALA A 47 14.10 -89.94 28.12
C ALA A 47 14.78 -91.07 27.34
N GLY A 48 16.12 -91.11 27.35
CA GLY A 48 16.91 -92.20 26.75
C GLY A 48 16.95 -93.51 27.56
N PHE A 49 16.55 -93.52 28.84
CA PHE A 49 16.71 -94.68 29.73
C PHE A 49 15.40 -95.36 30.13
N SER A 50 14.23 -94.73 29.98
CA SER A 50 12.93 -95.40 30.17
C SER A 50 11.77 -94.65 29.51
N THR A 51 11.04 -95.34 28.63
CA THR A 51 9.78 -94.86 28.05
C THR A 51 8.72 -94.57 29.12
N SER A 52 8.82 -95.13 30.33
CA SER A 52 7.84 -94.88 31.42
C SER A 52 7.93 -93.47 32.03
N ILE A 53 9.02 -92.72 31.83
CA ILE A 53 9.18 -91.34 32.32
C ILE A 53 8.66 -90.30 31.32
N ASP A 54 8.88 -90.51 30.01
CA ASP A 54 8.22 -89.72 28.95
C ASP A 54 6.70 -89.97 28.97
N THR A 55 6.30 -91.22 29.25
CA THR A 55 4.91 -91.55 29.53
C THR A 55 4.42 -90.90 30.82
N TYR A 56 5.25 -90.51 31.78
CA TYR A 56 4.77 -89.78 32.97
C TYR A 56 4.51 -88.29 32.69
N GLY A 57 5.35 -87.64 31.87
CA GLY A 57 5.11 -86.28 31.35
C GLY A 57 3.89 -86.22 30.42
N GLN A 58 3.73 -87.24 29.57
CA GLN A 58 2.55 -87.36 28.71
C GLN A 58 1.31 -87.86 29.46
N VAL A 59 1.39 -88.74 30.48
CA VAL A 59 0.23 -89.18 31.30
C VAL A 59 -0.20 -88.12 32.31
N ALA A 60 0.68 -87.21 32.73
CA ALA A 60 0.28 -86.00 33.44
C ALA A 60 -0.51 -85.04 32.52
N ALA A 61 -0.14 -84.93 31.24
CA ALA A 61 -0.86 -84.15 30.23
C ALA A 61 -2.09 -84.88 29.59
N VAL A 62 -2.18 -86.21 29.73
CA VAL A 62 -3.24 -87.07 29.16
C VAL A 62 -4.28 -87.49 30.21
N LYS A 63 -4.13 -87.09 31.47
CA LYS A 63 -5.22 -87.15 32.48
C LYS A 63 -6.22 -85.99 32.41
N GLN A 64 -6.05 -85.04 31.50
CA GLN A 64 -7.11 -84.08 31.16
C GLN A 64 -7.95 -84.65 30.02
N SER A 65 -9.24 -84.85 30.28
CA SER A 65 -10.19 -85.26 29.26
C SER A 65 -10.23 -84.23 28.12
N ALA A 66 -10.63 -84.61 26.90
CA ALA A 66 -10.80 -83.65 25.80
C ALA A 66 -11.74 -82.49 26.17
N ALA A 67 -12.71 -82.75 27.06
CA ALA A 67 -13.60 -81.74 27.65
C ALA A 67 -12.87 -80.74 28.56
N ASP A 68 -11.84 -81.17 29.30
CA ASP A 68 -11.03 -80.30 30.15
C ASP A 68 -10.16 -79.34 29.33
N LYS A 69 -9.59 -79.81 28.21
CA LYS A 69 -8.84 -78.94 27.29
C LYS A 69 -9.72 -77.88 26.64
N GLN A 70 -10.94 -78.25 26.23
CA GLN A 70 -11.90 -77.32 25.65
C GLN A 70 -12.39 -76.30 26.68
N THR A 71 -12.60 -76.73 27.93
CA THR A 71 -12.97 -75.84 29.04
C THR A 71 -11.85 -74.86 29.37
N LEU A 72 -10.60 -75.34 29.46
CA LEU A 72 -9.44 -74.48 29.70
C LEU A 72 -9.28 -73.45 28.58
N ALA A 73 -9.36 -73.86 27.31
CA ALA A 73 -9.26 -72.95 26.18
C ALA A 73 -10.35 -71.86 26.16
N LEU A 74 -11.57 -72.19 26.59
CA LEU A 74 -12.66 -71.21 26.73
C LEU A 74 -12.38 -70.20 27.86
N GLU A 75 -11.82 -70.65 28.98
CA GLU A 75 -11.44 -69.77 30.08
C GLU A 75 -10.23 -68.90 29.73
N GLU A 76 -9.24 -69.44 29.01
CA GLU A 76 -8.11 -68.67 28.45
C GLU A 76 -8.60 -67.58 27.49
N ALA A 77 -9.57 -67.90 26.62
CA ALA A 77 -10.19 -66.93 25.71
C ALA A 77 -10.98 -65.84 26.46
N LYS A 78 -11.67 -66.19 27.56
CA LYS A 78 -12.33 -65.20 28.42
C LYS A 78 -11.31 -64.27 29.08
N ILE A 79 -10.22 -64.81 29.61
CA ILE A 79 -9.13 -64.02 30.24
C ILE A 79 -8.52 -63.07 29.21
N GLY A 80 -8.30 -63.52 27.97
CA GLY A 80 -7.78 -62.68 26.89
C GLY A 80 -8.65 -61.45 26.57
N GLY A 81 -9.94 -61.46 26.93
CA GLY A 81 -10.86 -60.34 26.77
C GLY A 81 -10.98 -59.40 27.98
N MET A 82 -10.31 -59.68 29.09
CA MET A 82 -10.45 -58.92 30.34
C MET A 82 -9.34 -57.88 30.53
N THR A 83 -9.67 -56.72 31.11
CA THR A 83 -8.69 -55.74 31.63
C THR A 83 -8.03 -56.22 32.93
N LYS A 84 -6.90 -55.61 33.33
CA LYS A 84 -6.23 -55.89 34.61
C LYS A 84 -7.17 -55.82 35.81
N GLU A 85 -8.03 -54.80 35.86
CA GLU A 85 -9.00 -54.59 36.94
C GLU A 85 -10.09 -55.66 36.91
N GLN A 86 -10.51 -56.08 35.71
CA GLN A 86 -11.48 -57.15 35.52
C GLN A 86 -10.91 -58.51 35.95
N ILE A 87 -9.65 -58.81 35.64
CA ILE A 87 -8.96 -60.03 36.11
C ILE A 87 -8.82 -60.02 37.64
N ALA A 88 -8.41 -58.89 38.22
CA ALA A 88 -8.26 -58.75 39.67
C ALA A 88 -9.61 -58.93 40.40
N LYS A 89 -10.67 -58.31 39.86
CA LYS A 89 -12.03 -58.46 40.36
C LYS A 89 -12.53 -59.88 40.20
N ALA A 90 -12.29 -60.50 39.05
CA ALA A 90 -12.74 -61.86 38.75
C ALA A 90 -12.06 -62.93 39.63
N ARG A 91 -10.84 -62.65 40.11
CA ARG A 91 -10.19 -63.46 41.14
C ARG A 91 -10.77 -63.23 42.53
N ALA A 92 -11.05 -61.98 42.88
CA ALA A 92 -11.57 -61.63 44.19
C ALA A 92 -13.01 -62.10 44.42
N ASP A 93 -13.84 -62.08 43.38
CA ASP A 93 -15.24 -62.52 43.43
C ASP A 93 -15.44 -64.01 43.09
N GLY A 94 -14.36 -64.72 42.75
CA GLY A 94 -14.36 -66.15 42.44
C GLY A 94 -14.97 -66.50 41.09
N SER A 95 -15.21 -65.53 40.21
CA SER A 95 -15.69 -65.78 38.84
C SER A 95 -14.63 -66.38 37.92
N LEU A 96 -13.34 -66.28 38.27
CA LEU A 96 -12.28 -67.12 37.70
C LEU A 96 -12.16 -68.42 38.50
N PRO A 97 -12.38 -69.59 37.88
CA PRO A 97 -12.37 -70.86 38.58
C PRO A 97 -10.97 -71.19 39.13
N ALA A 98 -10.90 -71.45 40.44
CA ALA A 98 -9.71 -72.02 41.06
C ALA A 98 -9.79 -73.55 40.96
N TYR A 99 -8.85 -74.16 40.24
CA TYR A 99 -8.82 -75.61 40.08
C TYR A 99 -7.94 -76.24 41.16
N ALA A 100 -8.45 -77.31 41.79
CA ALA A 100 -7.65 -78.14 42.69
C ALA A 100 -6.55 -78.92 41.95
N ASP A 101 -6.70 -79.12 40.63
CA ASP A 101 -5.69 -79.70 39.75
C ASP A 101 -4.59 -78.67 39.46
N PRO A 102 -3.34 -78.91 39.90
CA PRO A 102 -2.22 -77.99 39.70
C PRO A 102 -1.95 -77.65 38.23
N LEU A 103 -2.23 -78.57 37.30
CA LEU A 103 -1.99 -78.36 35.86
C LEU A 103 -3.04 -77.43 35.24
N LYS A 104 -4.31 -77.55 35.64
CA LYS A 104 -5.38 -76.63 35.19
C LYS A 104 -5.16 -75.24 35.78
N GLN A 105 -4.76 -75.16 37.04
CA GLN A 105 -4.45 -73.88 37.68
C GLN A 105 -3.26 -73.19 37.02
N ALA A 106 -2.21 -73.94 36.66
CA ALA A 106 -1.06 -73.41 35.93
C ALA A 106 -1.45 -72.87 34.53
N GLY A 107 -2.41 -73.48 33.83
CA GLY A 107 -2.93 -72.96 32.56
C GLY A 107 -3.65 -71.61 32.70
N ILE A 108 -4.54 -71.50 33.69
CA ILE A 108 -5.22 -70.23 34.01
C ILE A 108 -4.22 -69.14 34.44
N ASP A 109 -3.23 -69.53 35.25
CA ASP A 109 -2.16 -68.62 35.69
C ASP A 109 -1.27 -68.18 34.53
N ALA A 110 -0.96 -69.07 33.60
CA ALA A 110 -0.24 -68.75 32.37
C ALA A 110 -1.03 -67.76 31.50
N ALA A 111 -2.33 -67.96 31.32
CA ALA A 111 -3.19 -67.06 30.54
C ALA A 111 -3.32 -65.67 31.19
N VAL A 112 -3.47 -65.61 32.52
CA VAL A 112 -3.47 -64.33 33.24
C VAL A 112 -2.12 -63.63 33.11
N GLY A 113 -1.01 -64.33 33.31
CA GLY A 113 0.34 -63.77 33.11
C GLY A 113 0.54 -63.23 31.69
N SER A 114 0.08 -63.97 30.68
CA SER A 114 0.13 -63.56 29.27
C SER A 114 -0.70 -62.29 29.01
N GLN A 115 -1.94 -62.22 29.51
CA GLN A 115 -2.82 -61.07 29.29
C GLN A 115 -2.29 -59.80 30.00
N LEU A 116 -1.84 -59.95 31.24
CA LEU A 116 -1.21 -58.84 31.99
C LEU A 116 0.07 -58.37 31.29
N GLY A 117 0.85 -59.29 30.72
CA GLY A 117 2.05 -58.96 29.94
C GLY A 117 1.72 -58.21 28.65
N SER A 118 0.63 -58.57 27.97
CA SER A 118 0.16 -57.88 26.76
C SER A 118 -0.25 -56.44 27.07
N GLN A 119 -1.11 -56.23 28.08
CA GLN A 119 -1.57 -54.90 28.49
C GLN A 119 -0.42 -54.03 28.97
N TYR A 120 0.48 -54.60 29.77
CA TYR A 120 1.68 -53.92 30.21
C TYR A 120 2.57 -53.48 29.04
N SER A 121 2.71 -54.33 28.02
CA SER A 121 3.49 -54.01 26.82
C SER A 121 2.87 -52.82 26.08
N GLU A 122 1.56 -52.80 25.88
CA GLU A 122 0.85 -51.69 25.24
C GLU A 122 1.00 -50.37 26.04
N ASP A 123 0.76 -50.42 27.35
CA ASP A 123 0.91 -49.26 28.25
C ASP A 123 2.33 -48.70 28.22
N THR A 124 3.32 -49.59 28.22
CA THR A 124 4.73 -49.20 28.24
C THR A 124 5.18 -48.71 26.87
N GLN A 125 4.69 -49.27 25.76
CA GLN A 125 4.92 -48.70 24.42
C GLN A 125 4.36 -47.29 24.31
N ASN A 126 3.14 -47.06 24.81
CA ASN A 126 2.52 -45.74 24.80
C ASN A 126 3.30 -44.74 25.65
N TYR A 127 3.77 -45.17 26.83
CA TYR A 127 4.64 -44.34 27.67
C TYR A 127 5.95 -44.00 26.97
N VAL A 128 6.63 -44.97 26.37
CA VAL A 128 7.89 -44.76 25.64
C VAL A 128 7.71 -43.78 24.47
N LYS A 129 6.59 -43.85 23.75
CA LYS A 129 6.30 -42.93 22.64
C LYS A 129 6.01 -41.49 23.05
N THR A 130 5.49 -41.27 24.27
CA THR A 130 4.86 -39.99 24.62
C THR A 130 5.47 -39.28 25.82
N GLN A 131 6.07 -40.01 26.75
CA GLN A 131 6.46 -39.50 28.07
C GLN A 131 7.89 -39.84 28.48
N TYR A 132 8.49 -40.86 27.88
CA TYR A 132 9.85 -41.29 28.23
C TYR A 132 10.89 -40.22 27.85
N ASP A 133 11.72 -39.86 28.82
CA ASP A 133 12.80 -38.89 28.67
C ASP A 133 14.11 -39.52 29.17
N PRO A 134 15.08 -39.82 28.28
CA PRO A 134 16.35 -40.42 28.67
C PRO A 134 17.11 -39.64 29.75
N ALA A 135 16.91 -38.32 29.84
CA ALA A 135 17.55 -37.48 30.85
C ALA A 135 16.93 -37.64 32.25
N LYS A 136 15.66 -38.06 32.34
CA LYS A 136 14.94 -38.27 33.60
C LYS A 136 14.86 -39.73 34.02
N ASP A 137 14.63 -40.61 33.05
CA ASP A 137 14.31 -42.02 33.27
C ASP A 137 15.54 -42.94 33.17
N GLY A 138 16.68 -42.42 32.69
CA GLY A 138 17.91 -43.18 32.49
C GLY A 138 17.87 -44.07 31.25
N PRO A 139 18.84 -44.98 31.06
CA PRO A 139 18.90 -45.87 29.91
C PRO A 139 17.62 -46.71 29.75
N ILE A 140 17.10 -46.81 28.52
CA ILE A 140 15.76 -47.39 28.28
C ILE A 140 15.67 -48.86 28.73
N ARG A 141 16.78 -49.59 28.60
CA ARG A 141 16.86 -50.98 29.05
C ARG A 141 16.72 -51.09 30.57
N ASP A 142 17.44 -50.26 31.33
CA ASP A 142 17.38 -50.26 32.79
C ASP A 142 16.00 -49.84 33.29
N PHE A 143 15.39 -48.85 32.63
CA PHE A 143 14.02 -48.42 32.90
C PHE A 143 13.02 -49.56 32.70
N LEU A 144 13.06 -50.25 31.56
CA LEU A 144 12.17 -51.36 31.26
C LEU A 144 12.42 -52.56 32.18
N GLU A 145 13.67 -52.90 32.49
CA GLU A 145 14.02 -53.99 33.41
C GLU A 145 13.50 -53.73 34.83
N LYS A 146 13.67 -52.49 35.32
CA LYS A 146 13.11 -52.07 36.62
C LYS A 146 11.59 -52.17 36.61
N ARG A 147 10.94 -51.59 35.60
CA ARG A 147 9.47 -51.56 35.50
C ARG A 147 8.89 -52.98 35.32
N GLN A 148 9.58 -53.89 34.63
CA GLN A 148 9.17 -55.28 34.46
C GLN A 148 9.30 -56.04 35.79
N ARG A 149 10.41 -55.86 36.51
CA ARG A 149 10.60 -56.42 37.86
C ARG A 149 9.49 -55.98 38.81
N ASP A 150 9.20 -54.68 38.87
CA ASP A 150 8.14 -54.12 39.71
C ASP A 150 6.76 -54.68 39.34
N ALA A 151 6.48 -54.86 38.05
CA ALA A 151 5.22 -55.41 37.57
C ALA A 151 5.04 -56.91 37.89
N THR A 152 6.13 -57.68 37.92
CA THR A 152 6.11 -59.10 38.29
C THR A 152 6.10 -59.35 39.80
N ALA A 153 6.33 -58.32 40.61
CA ALA A 153 6.35 -58.44 42.07
C ALA A 153 4.98 -58.90 42.60
N GLY A 154 4.94 -60.07 43.23
CA GLY A 154 3.71 -60.67 43.77
C GLY A 154 2.95 -61.58 42.78
N MET A 155 3.42 -61.74 41.55
CA MET A 155 2.93 -62.79 40.65
C MET A 155 3.47 -64.15 41.09
N ASN A 156 2.69 -65.21 40.86
CA ASN A 156 3.22 -66.55 41.03
C ASN A 156 4.21 -66.91 39.90
N PRO A 157 5.07 -67.94 40.07
CA PRO A 157 6.13 -68.23 39.10
C PRO A 157 5.65 -68.48 37.67
N VAL A 158 4.47 -69.09 37.49
CA VAL A 158 3.89 -69.41 36.18
C VAL A 158 3.38 -68.14 35.49
N GLN A 159 2.67 -67.27 36.23
CA GLN A 159 2.24 -65.95 35.76
C GLN A 159 3.43 -65.09 35.37
N ALA A 160 4.43 -64.98 36.25
CA ALA A 160 5.63 -64.18 36.02
C ALA A 160 6.38 -64.63 34.76
N THR A 161 6.49 -65.95 34.55
CA THR A 161 7.17 -66.52 33.36
C THR A 161 6.45 -66.13 32.06
N GLN A 162 5.11 -66.26 31.99
CA GLN A 162 4.37 -65.87 30.79
C GLN A 162 4.30 -64.35 30.60
N PHE A 163 4.23 -63.59 31.69
CA PHE A 163 4.33 -62.13 31.65
C PHE A 163 5.66 -61.68 31.04
N ILE A 164 6.78 -62.23 31.52
CA ILE A 164 8.13 -61.93 31.02
C ILE A 164 8.22 -62.33 29.54
N ARG A 165 7.70 -63.50 29.16
CA ARG A 165 7.69 -63.94 27.75
C ARG A 165 6.98 -62.95 26.83
N GLN A 166 5.85 -62.38 27.24
CA GLN A 166 5.11 -61.41 26.43
C GLN A 166 5.77 -60.02 26.40
N THR A 167 6.49 -59.66 27.47
CA THR A 167 7.10 -58.33 27.61
C THR A 167 8.54 -58.27 27.09
N ASN A 168 9.24 -59.39 26.91
CA ASN A 168 10.61 -59.41 26.38
C ASN A 168 10.78 -58.77 24.99
N PRO A 169 9.86 -58.95 24.01
CA PRO A 169 9.96 -58.26 22.72
C PRO A 169 9.89 -56.73 22.81
N LEU A 170 9.38 -56.18 23.91
CA LEU A 170 9.30 -54.74 24.14
C LEU A 170 10.69 -54.09 24.23
N PHE A 171 11.69 -54.81 24.75
CA PHE A 171 13.03 -54.29 24.94
C PHE A 171 13.69 -53.97 23.58
N ASP A 172 13.62 -54.92 22.64
CA ASP A 172 14.18 -54.74 21.30
C ASP A 172 13.42 -53.65 20.54
N TRP A 173 12.08 -53.61 20.66
CA TRP A 173 11.27 -52.55 20.07
C TRP A 173 11.63 -51.17 20.62
N ALA A 174 11.79 -51.02 21.93
CA ALA A 174 12.04 -49.73 22.57
C ALA A 174 13.43 -49.18 22.21
N VAL A 175 14.45 -50.04 22.16
CA VAL A 175 15.79 -49.67 21.70
C VAL A 175 15.75 -49.27 20.21
N GLY A 176 15.04 -50.03 19.37
CA GLY A 176 14.84 -49.69 17.96
C GLY A 176 14.18 -48.31 17.79
N HIS A 177 13.08 -48.08 18.51
CA HIS A 177 12.36 -46.80 18.47
C HIS A 177 13.23 -45.61 18.92
N GLN A 178 14.01 -45.77 19.99
CA GLN A 178 14.91 -44.72 20.46
C GLN A 178 15.98 -44.37 19.41
N ASN A 179 16.55 -45.38 18.76
CA ASN A 179 17.52 -45.18 17.69
C ASN A 179 16.88 -44.50 16.47
N ASP A 180 15.66 -44.88 16.10
CA ASP A 180 14.92 -44.26 15.00
C ASP A 180 14.65 -42.77 15.27
N VAL A 181 14.19 -42.41 16.48
CA VAL A 181 13.96 -41.02 16.88
C VAL A 181 15.27 -40.22 16.87
N ALA A 182 16.36 -40.78 17.41
CA ALA A 182 17.66 -40.12 17.41
C ALA A 182 18.21 -39.90 15.99
N ASN A 183 18.02 -40.88 15.10
CA ASN A 183 18.38 -40.79 13.69
C ASN A 183 17.56 -39.71 12.97
N GLN A 184 16.23 -39.69 13.17
CA GLN A 184 15.36 -38.64 12.61
C GLN A 184 15.78 -37.25 13.05
N GLN A 185 16.03 -37.04 14.35
CA GLN A 185 16.50 -35.75 14.87
C GLN A 185 17.86 -35.34 14.28
N THR A 186 18.76 -36.29 14.05
CA THR A 186 20.07 -36.02 13.45
C THR A 186 19.93 -35.59 11.99
N VAL A 187 19.07 -36.29 11.23
CA VAL A 187 18.74 -35.93 9.85
C VAL A 187 18.11 -34.53 9.79
N GLU A 188 17.10 -34.24 10.61
CA GLU A 188 16.45 -32.92 10.66
C GLU A 188 17.43 -31.78 10.99
N LYS A 189 18.36 -32.00 11.95
CA LYS A 189 19.42 -31.04 12.28
C LYS A 189 20.34 -30.79 11.09
N ALA A 190 20.70 -31.84 10.35
CA ALA A 190 21.52 -31.71 9.15
C ALA A 190 20.80 -30.87 8.08
N HIS A 191 19.53 -31.17 7.77
CA HIS A 191 18.73 -30.38 6.83
C HIS A 191 18.61 -28.91 7.25
N THR A 192 18.37 -28.65 8.53
CA THR A 192 18.28 -27.28 9.08
C THR A 192 19.60 -26.54 8.95
N ALA A 193 20.73 -27.20 9.23
CA ALA A 193 22.05 -26.63 9.07
C ALA A 193 22.37 -26.32 7.60
N ALA A 194 22.01 -27.22 6.67
CA ALA A 194 22.17 -26.99 5.24
C ALA A 194 21.34 -25.80 4.75
N TYR A 195 20.07 -25.71 5.17
CA TYR A 195 19.21 -24.55 4.85
C TYR A 195 19.82 -23.26 5.37
N THR A 196 20.31 -23.26 6.61
CA THR A 196 20.95 -22.08 7.21
C THR A 196 22.21 -21.67 6.46
N LEU A 197 23.07 -22.63 6.09
CA LEU A 197 24.31 -22.35 5.37
C LEU A 197 24.05 -21.77 3.97
N ILE A 198 23.14 -22.38 3.22
CA ILE A 198 22.76 -21.90 1.88
C ILE A 198 22.07 -20.55 1.98
N GLY A 199 21.11 -20.38 2.89
CA GLY A 199 20.41 -19.12 3.14
C GLY A 199 21.36 -17.98 3.53
N ASN A 200 22.34 -18.25 4.39
CA ASN A 200 23.38 -17.28 4.75
C ASN A 200 24.28 -16.92 3.57
N THR A 201 24.63 -17.90 2.73
CA THR A 201 25.42 -17.66 1.51
C THR A 201 24.69 -16.68 0.59
N VAL A 202 23.41 -16.93 0.30
CA VAL A 202 22.58 -16.05 -0.53
C VAL A 202 22.43 -14.66 0.10
N THR A 203 22.13 -14.60 1.39
CA THR A 203 21.95 -13.33 2.11
C THR A 203 23.22 -12.49 2.13
N ASN A 204 24.38 -13.11 2.33
CA ASN A 204 25.66 -12.41 2.35
C ASN A 204 26.03 -11.89 0.96
N SER A 205 25.78 -12.66 -0.10
CA SER A 205 26.01 -12.20 -1.47
C SER A 205 25.10 -11.03 -1.87
N ILE A 206 23.83 -11.05 -1.45
CA ILE A 206 22.91 -9.91 -1.65
C ILE A 206 23.45 -8.66 -0.95
N LYS A 207 23.92 -8.78 0.31
CA LYS A 207 24.50 -7.66 1.07
C LYS A 207 25.81 -7.14 0.45
N ALA A 208 26.62 -8.03 -0.12
CA ALA A 208 27.86 -7.67 -0.80
C ALA A 208 27.63 -7.01 -2.18
N GLY A 209 26.42 -7.10 -2.72
CA GLY A 209 26.09 -6.61 -4.07
C GLY A 209 26.57 -7.53 -5.18
N ASP A 210 26.76 -8.82 -4.90
CA ASP A 210 27.19 -9.81 -5.89
C ASP A 210 26.11 -10.00 -6.97
N SER A 211 26.55 -10.38 -8.18
CA SER A 211 25.63 -10.78 -9.25
C SER A 211 24.88 -12.09 -8.90
N PRO A 212 23.63 -12.28 -9.37
CA PRO A 212 22.89 -13.53 -9.18
C PRO A 212 23.67 -14.78 -9.61
N GLU A 213 24.43 -14.70 -10.70
CA GLU A 213 25.26 -15.78 -11.22
C GLU A 213 26.41 -16.15 -10.27
N ALA A 214 27.07 -15.15 -9.68
CA ALA A 214 28.11 -15.38 -8.68
C ALA A 214 27.55 -16.04 -7.41
N THR A 215 26.34 -15.63 -6.98
CA THR A 215 25.65 -16.26 -5.84
C THR A 215 25.32 -17.73 -6.12
N VAL A 216 24.86 -18.06 -7.33
CA VAL A 216 24.61 -19.46 -7.73
C VAL A 216 25.90 -20.27 -7.65
N ALA A 217 27.02 -19.75 -8.15
CA ALA A 217 28.31 -20.42 -8.07
C ALA A 217 28.76 -20.64 -6.61
N ALA A 218 28.58 -19.64 -5.75
CA ALA A 218 28.89 -19.74 -4.32
C ALA A 218 28.03 -20.79 -3.60
N VAL A 219 26.73 -20.86 -3.92
CA VAL A 219 25.83 -21.90 -3.39
C VAL A 219 26.25 -23.29 -3.87
N ARG A 220 26.58 -23.45 -5.15
CA ARG A 220 27.05 -24.73 -5.70
C ARG A 220 28.38 -25.17 -5.09
N ALA A 221 29.27 -24.25 -4.76
CA ALA A 221 30.52 -24.58 -4.05
C ALA A 221 30.27 -25.21 -2.66
N GLN A 222 29.11 -24.97 -2.04
CA GLN A 222 28.76 -25.59 -0.75
C GLN A 222 28.30 -27.05 -0.88
N TYR A 223 27.98 -27.55 -2.08
CA TYR A 223 27.49 -28.92 -2.25
C TYR A 223 28.50 -29.96 -1.76
N GLY A 224 29.78 -29.75 -2.02
CA GLY A 224 30.85 -30.63 -1.53
C GLY A 224 30.99 -30.62 -0.01
N ASN A 225 30.75 -29.48 0.64
CA ASN A 225 30.83 -29.34 2.09
C ASN A 225 29.61 -29.95 2.81
N ILE A 226 28.44 -29.90 2.19
CA ILE A 226 27.17 -30.35 2.78
C ILE A 226 26.85 -31.81 2.45
N GLY A 227 27.30 -32.31 1.30
CA GLY A 227 26.92 -33.61 0.73
C GLY A 227 27.30 -34.84 1.56
N GLN A 228 27.05 -36.03 1.00
CA GLN A 228 27.28 -37.32 1.67
C GLN A 228 28.72 -37.52 2.17
N GLN A 229 29.71 -36.98 1.46
CA GLN A 229 31.12 -37.02 1.86
C GLN A 229 31.56 -35.78 2.67
N GLY A 230 30.63 -34.85 2.88
CA GLY A 230 30.83 -33.60 3.60
C GLY A 230 30.47 -33.70 5.08
N ILE A 231 30.38 -32.53 5.71
CA ILE A 231 30.21 -32.37 7.17
C ILE A 231 28.80 -32.80 7.63
N LEU A 232 27.80 -32.68 6.75
CA LEU A 232 26.40 -32.91 7.09
C LEU A 232 25.84 -34.24 6.57
N GLY A 233 26.55 -34.94 5.68
CA GLY A 233 26.16 -36.28 5.21
C GLY A 233 24.85 -36.34 4.41
N ILE A 234 24.37 -35.20 3.88
CA ILE A 234 23.05 -35.07 3.25
C ILE A 234 23.12 -35.51 1.77
N THR A 235 22.04 -36.05 1.23
CA THR A 235 21.98 -36.42 -0.19
C THR A 235 21.92 -35.18 -1.09
N GLU A 236 22.47 -35.25 -2.31
CA GLU A 236 22.40 -34.12 -3.25
C GLU A 236 20.96 -33.70 -3.56
N LYS A 237 20.03 -34.65 -3.60
CA LYS A 237 18.59 -34.39 -3.76
C LYS A 237 18.02 -33.50 -2.66
N ASP A 238 18.48 -33.71 -1.43
CA ASP A 238 18.03 -32.95 -0.27
C ASP A 238 18.66 -31.55 -0.22
N ILE A 239 19.91 -31.42 -0.67
CA ILE A 239 20.56 -30.12 -0.88
C ILE A 239 19.79 -29.34 -1.96
N ASP A 240 19.45 -29.99 -3.07
CA ASP A 240 18.65 -29.43 -4.15
C ASP A 240 17.27 -28.93 -3.66
N ASN A 241 16.57 -29.73 -2.86
CA ASN A 241 15.32 -29.31 -2.20
C ASN A 241 15.53 -28.08 -1.30
N THR A 242 16.67 -28.02 -0.61
CA THR A 242 17.04 -26.91 0.27
C THR A 242 17.33 -25.63 -0.51
N VAL A 243 18.04 -25.73 -1.65
CA VAL A 243 18.28 -24.59 -2.54
C VAL A 243 16.97 -24.04 -3.09
N LEU A 244 16.03 -24.90 -3.49
CA LEU A 244 14.72 -24.47 -3.96
C LEU A 244 13.89 -23.82 -2.84
N ALA A 245 13.98 -24.30 -1.60
CA ALA A 245 13.34 -23.65 -0.47
C ALA A 245 13.90 -22.23 -0.24
N VAL A 246 15.22 -22.06 -0.25
CA VAL A 246 15.86 -20.73 -0.14
C VAL A 246 15.50 -19.83 -1.32
N ALA A 247 15.44 -20.37 -2.55
CA ALA A 247 15.01 -19.63 -3.73
C ALA A 247 13.56 -19.16 -3.61
N ARG A 248 12.65 -20.02 -3.13
CA ARG A 248 11.26 -19.67 -2.85
C ARG A 248 11.14 -18.52 -1.84
N ASP A 249 11.90 -18.57 -0.75
CA ASP A 249 11.84 -17.53 0.28
C ASP A 249 12.38 -16.17 -0.20
N ASN A 250 13.19 -16.18 -1.26
CA ASN A 250 13.70 -14.99 -1.92
C ASN A 250 12.87 -14.56 -3.14
N ALA A 251 11.87 -15.33 -3.58
CA ALA A 251 11.17 -15.09 -4.83
C ALA A 251 10.43 -13.74 -4.87
N GLN A 252 9.96 -13.24 -3.74
CA GLN A 252 9.26 -11.95 -3.68
C GLN A 252 10.18 -10.76 -3.37
N THR A 253 11.19 -10.99 -2.51
CA THR A 253 12.05 -9.93 -1.95
C THR A 253 13.29 -9.69 -2.80
N ASN A 254 13.90 -10.76 -3.31
CA ASN A 254 15.12 -10.76 -4.10
C ASN A 254 14.92 -11.61 -5.38
N PRO A 255 13.95 -11.26 -6.24
CA PRO A 255 13.47 -12.15 -7.30
C PRO A 255 14.56 -12.53 -8.32
N ASN A 256 15.52 -11.64 -8.62
CA ASN A 256 16.61 -11.94 -9.55
C ASN A 256 17.50 -13.09 -9.03
N PHE A 257 17.76 -13.13 -7.72
CA PHE A 257 18.55 -14.19 -7.09
C PHE A 257 17.75 -15.51 -7.04
N ALA A 258 16.47 -15.44 -6.68
CA ALA A 258 15.58 -16.60 -6.71
C ALA A 258 15.48 -17.22 -8.12
N LEU A 259 15.37 -16.38 -9.14
CA LEU A 259 15.29 -16.80 -10.54
C LEU A 259 16.60 -17.44 -11.01
N ALA A 260 17.75 -16.88 -10.64
CA ALA A 260 19.05 -17.46 -10.95
C ALA A 260 19.25 -18.83 -10.24
N LEU A 261 18.85 -18.93 -8.97
CA LEU A 261 18.91 -20.20 -8.22
C LEU A 261 18.00 -21.26 -8.84
N ALA A 262 16.74 -20.94 -9.12
CA ALA A 262 15.77 -21.87 -9.71
C ALA A 262 16.13 -22.29 -11.15
N ASN A 263 16.78 -21.42 -11.93
CA ASN A 263 17.29 -21.73 -13.27
C ASN A 263 18.70 -22.35 -13.26
N SER A 264 19.33 -22.51 -12.10
CA SER A 264 20.70 -23.01 -12.06
C SER A 264 20.80 -24.43 -12.62
N GLN A 265 21.76 -24.62 -13.53
CA GLN A 265 22.12 -25.91 -14.10
C GLN A 265 23.50 -26.32 -13.57
N SER A 266 23.63 -27.57 -13.18
CA SER A 266 24.90 -28.26 -12.95
C SER A 266 25.23 -29.14 -14.14
N THR A 267 26.49 -29.58 -14.24
CA THR A 267 26.90 -30.61 -15.19
C THR A 267 27.34 -31.81 -14.37
N ASP A 268 26.79 -32.98 -14.65
CA ASP A 268 27.21 -34.21 -13.99
C ASP A 268 28.61 -34.66 -14.48
N LYS A 269 29.12 -35.75 -13.90
CA LYS A 269 30.44 -36.31 -14.23
C LYS A 269 30.54 -36.81 -15.68
N ASP A 270 29.40 -37.12 -16.30
CA ASP A 270 29.29 -37.63 -17.67
C ASP A 270 29.07 -36.50 -18.70
N GLY A 271 29.04 -35.24 -18.25
CA GLY A 271 28.86 -34.06 -19.09
C GLY A 271 27.41 -33.69 -19.37
N ASN A 272 26.42 -34.38 -18.77
CA ASN A 272 25.01 -34.05 -18.96
C ASN A 272 24.64 -32.86 -18.07
N LYS A 273 23.84 -31.94 -18.64
CA LYS A 273 23.25 -30.85 -17.88
C LYS A 273 22.17 -31.39 -16.96
N THR A 274 22.38 -31.23 -15.66
CA THR A 274 21.39 -31.46 -14.62
C THR A 274 20.87 -30.12 -14.12
N GLY A 275 19.61 -30.03 -13.76
CA GLY A 275 19.03 -28.75 -13.31
C GLY A 275 17.62 -28.94 -12.79
N PHE A 276 17.14 -27.98 -12.00
CA PHE A 276 15.85 -28.11 -11.33
C PHE A 276 14.68 -28.23 -12.30
N LEU A 277 14.74 -27.55 -13.45
CA LEU A 277 13.71 -27.63 -14.50
C LEU A 277 13.76 -28.91 -15.35
N ILE A 278 14.90 -29.60 -15.36
CA ILE A 278 15.09 -30.83 -16.15
C ILE A 278 14.69 -32.05 -15.32
N ASN A 279 14.82 -31.97 -13.99
CA ASN A 279 14.48 -33.05 -13.08
C ASN A 279 12.96 -33.10 -12.81
N PRO A 280 12.25 -34.19 -13.16
CA PRO A 280 10.80 -34.29 -12.97
C PRO A 280 10.32 -34.08 -11.52
N THR A 281 11.18 -34.37 -10.54
CA THR A 281 10.80 -34.25 -9.11
C THR A 281 10.88 -32.84 -8.55
N THR A 282 11.56 -31.92 -9.26
CA THR A 282 11.78 -30.53 -8.83
C THR A 282 11.28 -29.50 -9.84
N ALA A 283 10.97 -29.92 -11.08
CA ALA A 283 10.53 -29.05 -12.17
C ALA A 283 9.35 -28.14 -11.80
N ASP A 284 8.27 -28.71 -11.25
CA ASP A 284 7.07 -27.93 -10.90
C ASP A 284 7.37 -26.86 -9.85
N ARG A 285 8.15 -27.21 -8.82
CA ARG A 285 8.57 -26.29 -7.75
C ARG A 285 9.47 -25.18 -8.27
N ALA A 286 10.43 -25.51 -9.14
CA ALA A 286 11.28 -24.52 -9.78
C ALA A 286 10.47 -23.56 -10.68
N GLN A 287 9.51 -24.09 -11.42
CA GLN A 287 8.64 -23.30 -12.29
C GLN A 287 7.72 -22.36 -11.50
N GLU A 288 7.20 -22.80 -10.34
CA GLU A 288 6.41 -21.95 -9.43
C GLU A 288 7.26 -20.79 -8.88
N ILE A 289 8.51 -21.07 -8.48
CA ILE A 289 9.46 -20.05 -8.00
C ILE A 289 9.76 -19.03 -9.10
N ILE A 290 10.04 -19.50 -10.33
CA ILE A 290 10.29 -18.63 -11.49
C ILE A 290 9.07 -17.75 -11.78
N THR A 291 7.87 -18.32 -11.75
CA THR A 291 6.62 -17.58 -11.98
C THR A 291 6.43 -16.49 -10.92
N THR A 292 6.64 -16.83 -9.65
CA THR A 292 6.53 -15.89 -8.53
C THR A 292 7.57 -14.77 -8.62
N ALA A 293 8.82 -15.12 -8.93
CA ALA A 293 9.91 -14.17 -9.09
C ALA A 293 9.67 -13.19 -10.26
N ASN A 294 9.23 -13.70 -11.42
CA ASN A 294 8.86 -12.87 -12.56
C ASN A 294 7.72 -11.91 -12.23
N ALA A 295 6.68 -12.39 -11.53
CA ALA A 295 5.58 -11.54 -11.07
C ALA A 295 6.06 -10.42 -10.13
N ALA A 296 6.99 -10.71 -9.22
CA ALA A 296 7.59 -9.72 -8.32
C ALA A 296 8.45 -8.68 -9.07
N ILE A 297 9.27 -9.11 -10.03
CA ILE A 297 10.05 -8.21 -10.92
C ILE A 297 9.11 -7.28 -11.67
N GLN A 298 8.05 -7.83 -12.26
CA GLN A 298 7.06 -7.04 -13.00
C GLN A 298 6.33 -6.04 -12.12
N LYS A 299 5.93 -6.45 -10.91
CA LYS A 299 5.31 -5.55 -9.94
C LYS A 299 6.24 -4.39 -9.59
N LYS A 300 7.52 -4.66 -9.33
CA LYS A 300 8.52 -3.63 -9.04
C LYS A 300 8.73 -2.70 -10.22
N ALA A 301 8.92 -3.23 -11.43
CA ALA A 301 9.07 -2.46 -12.65
C ALA A 301 7.86 -1.54 -12.92
N LYS A 302 6.63 -2.01 -12.67
CA LYS A 302 5.42 -1.18 -12.79
C LYS A 302 5.37 -0.03 -11.79
N VAL A 303 5.81 -0.27 -10.54
CA VAL A 303 5.90 0.79 -9.52
C VAL A 303 6.96 1.82 -9.91
N ASP A 304 8.16 1.37 -10.28
CA ASP A 304 9.26 2.24 -10.68
C ASP A 304 8.89 3.07 -11.92
N PHE A 305 8.26 2.43 -12.91
CA PHE A 305 7.70 3.12 -14.08
C PHE A 305 6.63 4.14 -13.67
N GLY A 306 5.69 3.78 -12.80
CA GLY A 306 4.67 4.68 -12.28
C GLY A 306 5.24 5.93 -11.59
N ASN A 307 6.34 5.78 -10.85
CA ASN A 307 7.07 6.88 -10.23
C ASN A 307 7.80 7.74 -11.28
N SER A 308 8.41 7.10 -12.28
CA SER A 308 9.09 7.80 -13.38
C SER A 308 8.11 8.63 -14.22
N LEU A 309 6.89 8.14 -14.45
CA LEU A 309 5.81 8.87 -15.13
C LEU A 309 5.45 10.15 -14.38
N GLY A 310 5.24 10.03 -13.06
CA GLY A 310 4.93 11.18 -12.21
C GLY A 310 6.02 12.24 -12.29
N ASN A 311 7.29 11.84 -12.15
CA ASN A 311 8.43 12.75 -12.20
C ASN A 311 8.61 13.40 -13.58
N LEU A 312 8.45 12.62 -14.66
CA LEU A 312 8.49 13.13 -16.04
C LEU A 312 7.41 14.20 -16.25
N GLY A 313 6.18 13.88 -15.87
CA GLY A 313 5.05 14.79 -15.99
C GLY A 313 5.22 16.05 -15.13
N ALA A 314 5.66 15.91 -13.89
CA ALA A 314 5.93 17.03 -12.98
C ALA A 314 7.01 17.97 -13.53
N GLY A 315 8.10 17.41 -14.06
CA GLY A 315 9.14 18.19 -14.72
C GLY A 315 8.63 18.93 -15.97
N ALA A 316 7.77 18.29 -16.76
CA ALA A 316 7.16 18.92 -17.93
C ALA A 316 6.18 20.05 -17.57
N ILE A 317 5.44 19.94 -16.45
CA ILE A 317 4.59 21.02 -15.92
C ILE A 317 5.46 22.22 -15.53
N LEU A 318 6.51 22.00 -14.73
CA LEU A 318 7.45 23.05 -14.29
C LEU A 318 8.14 23.76 -15.46
N ASN A 319 8.49 23.01 -16.50
CA ASN A 319 9.17 23.54 -17.68
C ASN A 319 8.21 24.02 -18.78
N HIS A 320 6.90 24.06 -18.52
CA HIS A 320 5.86 24.49 -19.47
C HIS A 320 5.86 23.71 -20.80
N THR A 321 6.23 22.43 -20.77
CA THR A 321 6.29 21.52 -21.94
C THR A 321 5.30 20.36 -21.86
N PHE A 322 4.41 20.36 -20.87
CA PHE A 322 3.42 19.28 -20.68
C PHE A 322 2.43 19.19 -21.84
N THR A 323 2.00 20.33 -22.39
CA THR A 323 1.03 20.39 -23.50
C THR A 323 1.61 19.73 -24.75
N GLY A 324 1.07 18.57 -25.13
CA GLY A 324 1.55 17.78 -26.28
C GLY A 324 2.52 16.64 -25.91
N LEU A 325 2.88 16.49 -24.63
CA LEU A 325 3.67 15.35 -24.17
C LEU A 325 2.81 14.07 -24.22
N LYS A 326 3.24 13.10 -25.03
CA LYS A 326 2.59 11.79 -25.07
C LYS A 326 3.03 10.96 -23.87
N PRO A 327 2.10 10.27 -23.18
CA PRO A 327 2.45 9.30 -22.14
C PRO A 327 3.40 8.25 -22.73
N PRO A 328 4.53 7.93 -22.06
CA PRO A 328 5.35 6.81 -22.48
C PRO A 328 4.62 5.50 -22.17
N SER A 329 4.91 4.47 -22.95
CA SER A 329 4.36 3.13 -22.81
C SER A 329 5.23 2.25 -21.91
N PHE A 330 4.62 1.29 -21.22
CA PHE A 330 5.34 0.30 -20.41
C PHE A 330 5.49 -1.03 -21.17
N THR A 331 6.69 -1.59 -21.24
CA THR A 331 6.88 -2.95 -21.78
C THR A 331 6.86 -3.97 -20.64
N ASN A 332 5.89 -4.89 -20.65
CA ASN A 332 5.79 -5.97 -19.67
C ASN A 332 6.84 -7.06 -19.94
N ALA A 333 7.02 -7.98 -18.98
CA ALA A 333 7.96 -9.11 -19.08
C ALA A 333 7.71 -10.01 -20.29
N ASP A 334 6.46 -10.14 -20.70
CA ASP A 334 6.06 -10.96 -21.85
C ASP A 334 6.28 -10.24 -23.19
N GLY A 335 6.85 -9.04 -23.18
CA GLY A 335 7.05 -8.20 -24.35
C GLY A 335 5.80 -7.44 -24.79
N SER A 336 4.66 -7.63 -24.14
CA SER A 336 3.45 -6.84 -24.41
C SER A 336 3.64 -5.39 -23.95
N VAL A 337 3.06 -4.46 -24.69
CA VAL A 337 3.12 -3.03 -24.37
C VAL A 337 1.82 -2.62 -23.70
N THR A 338 1.91 -2.07 -22.49
CA THR A 338 0.81 -1.40 -21.81
C THR A 338 0.90 0.10 -22.06
N GLU A 339 -0.07 0.61 -22.82
CA GLU A 339 -0.27 2.03 -23.03
C GLU A 339 -0.81 2.68 -21.75
N VAL A 340 -0.27 3.85 -21.40
CA VAL A 340 -0.76 4.65 -20.28
C VAL A 340 -1.80 5.62 -20.83
N SER A 341 -2.99 5.64 -20.22
CA SER A 341 -4.02 6.59 -20.65
C SER A 341 -3.55 8.04 -20.43
N PRO A 342 -3.90 8.99 -21.32
CA PRO A 342 -3.58 10.41 -21.10
C PRO A 342 -4.11 10.96 -19.77
N GLU A 343 -5.25 10.44 -19.31
CA GLU A 343 -5.87 10.81 -18.03
C GLU A 343 -5.04 10.32 -16.83
N ASP A 344 -4.60 9.06 -16.83
CA ASP A 344 -3.75 8.51 -15.77
C ASP A 344 -2.39 9.21 -15.70
N PHE A 345 -1.82 9.53 -16.86
CA PHE A 345 -0.58 10.30 -16.95
C PHE A 345 -0.75 11.69 -16.35
N SER A 346 -1.81 12.40 -16.73
CA SER A 346 -2.15 13.72 -16.19
C SER A 346 -2.33 13.68 -14.68
N LYS A 347 -3.08 12.69 -14.17
CA LYS A 347 -3.31 12.52 -12.73
C LYS A 347 -2.01 12.27 -11.95
N LYS A 348 -1.13 11.39 -12.46
CA LYS A 348 0.18 11.12 -11.86
C LYS A 348 1.12 12.32 -11.91
N ALA A 349 1.12 13.03 -13.04
CA ALA A 349 1.91 14.25 -13.23
C ALA A 349 1.49 15.35 -12.25
N THR A 350 0.19 15.62 -12.12
CA THR A 350 -0.35 16.60 -11.16
C THR A 350 -0.01 16.20 -9.72
N ALA A 351 -0.22 14.93 -9.34
CA ALA A 351 0.06 14.49 -7.98
C ALA A 351 1.55 14.61 -7.63
N SER A 352 2.44 14.23 -8.54
CA SER A 352 3.89 14.37 -8.35
C SER A 352 4.33 15.84 -8.34
N TYR A 353 3.77 16.68 -9.21
CA TYR A 353 4.03 18.12 -9.24
C TYR A 353 3.66 18.78 -7.91
N LEU A 354 2.45 18.54 -7.40
CA LEU A 354 1.99 19.14 -6.15
C LEU A 354 2.78 18.64 -4.94
N ALA A 355 3.16 17.36 -4.92
CA ALA A 355 4.04 16.82 -3.88
C ALA A 355 5.41 17.51 -3.86
N ASN A 356 5.96 17.81 -5.03
CA ASN A 356 7.23 18.52 -5.18
C ASN A 356 7.09 20.04 -4.98
N SER A 357 5.89 20.60 -5.15
CA SER A 357 5.66 22.04 -5.10
C SER A 357 5.95 22.64 -3.72
N ALA A 358 5.68 21.91 -2.62
CA ALA A 358 6.03 22.35 -1.27
C ALA A 358 7.56 22.54 -1.08
N LEU A 359 8.37 21.71 -1.77
CA LEU A 359 9.83 21.87 -1.75
C LEU A 359 10.25 23.12 -2.52
N VAL A 360 9.62 23.38 -3.67
CA VAL A 360 9.86 24.59 -4.49
C VAL A 360 9.48 25.84 -3.70
N ALA A 361 8.33 25.84 -3.02
CA ALA A 361 7.88 26.94 -2.19
C ALA A 361 8.89 27.26 -1.08
N LYS A 362 9.41 26.23 -0.39
CA LYS A 362 10.46 26.40 0.62
C LYS A 362 11.76 26.97 0.03
N GLN A 363 12.17 26.53 -1.15
CA GLN A 363 13.38 27.02 -1.82
C GLN A 363 13.24 28.47 -2.30
N ARG A 364 12.03 28.86 -2.72
CA ARG A 364 11.72 30.20 -3.24
C ARG A 364 11.21 31.17 -2.17
N HIS A 365 11.08 30.71 -0.93
CA HIS A 365 10.49 31.47 0.18
C HIS A 365 9.07 31.97 -0.14
N GLU A 366 8.29 31.15 -0.84
CA GLU A 366 6.88 31.44 -1.15
C GLU A 366 6.01 31.24 0.10
N ASP A 367 5.11 32.18 0.37
CA ASP A 367 4.01 31.96 1.32
C ASP A 367 2.92 31.05 0.71
N PRO A 368 1.96 30.52 1.50
CA PRO A 368 0.94 29.61 0.99
C PRO A 368 0.09 30.19 -0.15
N SER A 369 -0.17 31.50 -0.15
CA SER A 369 -0.94 32.16 -1.21
C SER A 369 -0.14 32.27 -2.50
N GLN A 370 1.16 32.57 -2.41
CA GLN A 370 2.08 32.62 -3.54
C GLN A 370 2.28 31.23 -4.15
N GLN A 371 2.43 30.20 -3.31
CA GLN A 371 2.52 28.81 -3.74
C GLN A 371 1.27 28.41 -4.53
N MET A 372 0.07 28.66 -3.97
CA MET A 372 -1.20 28.31 -4.62
C MET A 372 -1.39 29.05 -5.95
N ALA A 373 -1.01 30.32 -6.03
CA ALA A 373 -1.04 31.11 -7.26
C ALA A 373 -0.10 30.53 -8.34
N ARG A 374 1.13 30.14 -7.96
CA ARG A 374 2.07 29.48 -8.86
C ARG A 374 1.51 28.15 -9.36
N GLU A 375 1.05 27.30 -8.46
CA GLU A 375 0.50 25.98 -8.80
C GLU A 375 -0.69 26.10 -9.75
N PHE A 376 -1.59 27.04 -9.49
CA PHE A 376 -2.72 27.35 -10.37
C PHE A 376 -2.26 27.76 -11.76
N SER A 377 -1.30 28.70 -11.85
CA SER A 377 -0.76 29.17 -13.13
C SER A 377 -0.06 28.04 -13.91
N ASP A 378 0.79 27.26 -13.25
CA ASP A 378 1.56 26.18 -13.88
C ASP A 378 0.64 25.07 -14.41
N LEU A 379 -0.34 24.63 -13.61
CA LEU A 379 -1.30 23.62 -14.04
C LEU A 379 -2.21 24.14 -15.16
N ARG A 380 -2.66 25.40 -15.09
CA ARG A 380 -3.45 26.03 -16.15
C ARG A 380 -2.69 26.03 -17.48
N ARG A 381 -1.41 26.42 -17.48
CA ARG A 381 -0.56 26.41 -18.68
C ARG A 381 -0.38 25.01 -19.26
N ALA A 382 -0.36 23.99 -18.39
CA ALA A 382 -0.32 22.59 -18.77
C ALA A 382 -1.68 22.04 -19.26
N GLY A 383 -2.75 22.84 -19.26
CA GLY A 383 -4.11 22.37 -19.57
C GLY A 383 -4.71 21.45 -18.50
N LEU A 384 -4.18 21.52 -17.27
CA LEU A 384 -4.57 20.69 -16.13
C LEU A 384 -5.32 21.51 -15.08
N GLN A 385 -6.10 20.80 -14.25
CA GLN A 385 -6.84 21.41 -13.15
C GLN A 385 -6.20 21.10 -11.80
N HIS A 386 -6.10 22.09 -10.94
CA HIS A 386 -5.68 21.92 -9.56
C HIS A 386 -6.77 21.18 -8.75
N PRO A 387 -6.51 19.98 -8.20
CA PRO A 387 -7.54 19.16 -7.56
C PRO A 387 -8.19 19.84 -6.34
N GLU A 388 -7.40 20.52 -5.51
CA GLU A 388 -7.91 21.23 -4.33
C GLU A 388 -8.76 22.44 -4.73
N LEU A 389 -8.27 23.34 -5.58
CA LEU A 389 -9.08 24.46 -6.08
C LEU A 389 -10.38 23.98 -6.74
N LYS A 390 -10.32 22.89 -7.52
CA LYS A 390 -11.51 22.26 -8.10
C LYS A 390 -12.48 21.79 -7.02
N SER A 391 -12.02 21.14 -5.95
CA SER A 391 -12.93 20.73 -4.87
C SER A 391 -13.48 21.92 -4.09
N GLN A 392 -12.74 23.03 -3.97
CA GLN A 392 -13.19 24.24 -3.29
C GLN A 392 -14.30 24.95 -4.05
N VAL A 393 -14.20 25.09 -5.38
CA VAL A 393 -15.20 25.83 -6.18
C VAL A 393 -16.41 25.01 -6.63
N ASN A 394 -16.48 23.73 -6.27
CA ASN A 394 -17.63 22.87 -6.55
C ASN A 394 -18.38 22.48 -5.26
N GLY A 395 -19.66 22.14 -5.41
CA GLY A 395 -20.54 21.70 -4.31
C GLY A 395 -20.95 22.83 -3.35
N ILE A 396 -20.77 24.09 -3.75
CA ILE A 396 -21.14 25.28 -2.97
C ILE A 396 -22.66 25.32 -2.80
N ALA A 397 -23.41 25.19 -3.89
CA ALA A 397 -24.87 25.27 -3.86
C ALA A 397 -25.51 24.17 -2.99
N ALA A 398 -24.90 22.98 -2.95
CA ALA A 398 -25.34 21.90 -2.08
C ALA A 398 -25.08 22.20 -0.59
N MET A 399 -24.04 22.96 -0.28
CA MET A 399 -23.72 23.36 1.09
C MET A 399 -24.54 24.57 1.56
N LEU A 400 -25.13 25.36 0.67
CA LEU A 400 -25.99 26.52 0.97
C LEU A 400 -27.38 26.15 1.52
N SER A 401 -27.43 25.28 2.53
CA SER A 401 -28.66 25.00 3.27
C SER A 401 -28.80 25.95 4.46
N SER A 402 -30.04 26.24 4.87
CA SER A 402 -30.32 27.08 6.04
C SER A 402 -29.69 26.52 7.34
N ALA A 403 -29.50 25.20 7.43
CA ALA A 403 -28.80 24.56 8.54
C ALA A 403 -27.29 24.88 8.52
N ASN A 404 -26.63 24.74 7.37
CA ASN A 404 -25.19 24.94 7.22
C ASN A 404 -24.79 26.42 7.33
N VAL A 405 -25.65 27.34 6.88
CA VAL A 405 -25.40 28.79 7.01
C VAL A 405 -25.46 29.25 8.48
N ARG A 406 -26.27 28.57 9.30
CA ARG A 406 -26.43 28.86 10.74
C ARG A 406 -25.36 28.16 11.60
N ASP A 407 -24.77 27.09 11.10
CA ASP A 407 -23.67 26.39 11.77
C ASP A 407 -22.34 27.14 11.56
N PRO A 408 -21.63 27.56 12.62
CA PRO A 408 -20.40 28.35 12.48
C PRO A 408 -19.28 27.66 11.68
N GLU A 409 -19.14 26.33 11.83
CA GLU A 409 -18.08 25.57 11.16
C GLU A 409 -18.38 25.40 9.67
N ALA A 410 -19.57 24.93 9.32
CA ALA A 410 -20.00 24.80 7.93
C ALA A 410 -20.02 26.16 7.22
N ARG A 411 -20.41 27.23 7.91
CA ARG A 411 -20.34 28.61 7.40
C ARG A 411 -18.91 29.04 7.09
N ALA A 412 -17.94 28.77 7.96
CA ALA A 412 -16.53 29.11 7.71
C ALA A 412 -15.98 28.35 6.48
N GLN A 413 -16.36 27.08 6.31
CA GLN A 413 -16.01 26.30 5.12
C GLN A 413 -16.65 26.86 3.85
N LEU A 414 -17.93 27.20 3.88
CA LEU A 414 -18.64 27.87 2.79
C LEU A 414 -17.95 29.18 2.38
N LEU A 415 -17.64 30.04 3.36
CA LEU A 415 -16.93 31.29 3.10
C LEU A 415 -15.55 31.06 2.48
N THR A 416 -14.83 30.01 2.90
CA THR A 416 -13.54 29.64 2.29
C THR A 416 -13.72 29.27 0.81
N LYS A 417 -14.77 28.51 0.48
CA LYS A 417 -15.11 28.15 -0.91
C LYS A 417 -15.46 29.37 -1.76
N PHE A 418 -16.28 30.29 -1.23
CA PHE A 418 -16.60 31.56 -1.90
C PHE A 418 -15.36 32.42 -2.12
N LYS A 419 -14.51 32.59 -1.10
CA LYS A 419 -13.25 33.34 -1.21
C LYS A 419 -12.30 32.72 -2.22
N THR A 420 -12.22 31.39 -2.27
CA THR A 420 -11.42 30.68 -3.29
C THR A 420 -11.99 30.94 -4.70
N GLY A 421 -13.31 30.87 -4.87
CA GLY A 421 -13.95 31.19 -6.13
C GLY A 421 -13.75 32.66 -6.56
N GLN A 422 -13.82 33.60 -5.62
CA GLN A 422 -13.52 35.02 -5.85
C GLN A 422 -12.06 35.22 -6.26
N TRP A 423 -11.12 34.59 -5.54
CA TRP A 423 -9.69 34.63 -5.88
C TRP A 423 -9.43 34.07 -7.28
N MET A 424 -10.01 32.92 -7.62
CA MET A 424 -9.91 32.33 -8.97
C MET A 424 -10.55 33.21 -10.05
N LEU A 425 -11.68 33.87 -9.75
CA LEU A 425 -12.33 34.81 -10.67
C LEU A 425 -11.42 36.00 -10.99
N ASN A 426 -10.72 36.49 -9.97
CA ASN A 426 -9.79 37.61 -10.08
C ASN A 426 -8.54 37.21 -10.88
N GLU A 427 -8.06 35.98 -10.69
CA GLU A 427 -6.89 35.47 -11.40
C GLU A 427 -7.20 35.09 -12.87
N SER A 428 -8.35 34.47 -13.14
CA SER A 428 -8.77 34.06 -14.49
C SER A 428 -10.24 33.63 -14.56
N GLN A 429 -11.10 34.48 -15.14
CA GLN A 429 -12.54 34.20 -15.32
C GLN A 429 -12.81 32.90 -16.09
N ASN A 430 -12.08 32.67 -17.19
CA ASN A 430 -12.25 31.47 -18.02
C ASN A 430 -11.90 30.20 -17.22
N SER A 431 -10.86 30.28 -16.39
CA SER A 431 -10.44 29.14 -15.57
C SER A 431 -11.43 28.80 -14.48
N LEU A 432 -12.08 29.79 -13.84
CA LEU A 432 -13.14 29.49 -12.88
C LEU A 432 -14.29 28.73 -13.57
N GLN A 433 -14.69 29.16 -14.78
CA GLN A 433 -15.77 28.52 -15.53
C GLN A 433 -15.45 27.07 -15.92
N ASP A 434 -14.18 26.76 -16.21
CA ASP A 434 -13.71 25.40 -16.51
C ASP A 434 -13.67 24.50 -15.26
N TYR A 435 -13.42 25.08 -14.09
CA TYR A 435 -13.33 24.33 -12.83
C TYR A 435 -14.71 24.05 -12.23
N VAL A 436 -15.66 24.98 -12.35
CA VAL A 436 -17.00 24.83 -11.80
C VAL A 436 -17.88 24.00 -12.75
N GLN A 437 -18.31 22.83 -12.30
CA GLN A 437 -18.98 21.83 -13.13
C GLN A 437 -20.49 22.05 -13.25
N LYS A 438 -21.12 22.58 -12.19
CA LYS A 438 -22.57 22.71 -12.09
C LYS A 438 -23.01 24.17 -12.20
N GLN A 439 -24.13 24.41 -12.88
CA GLN A 439 -24.65 25.77 -13.06
C GLN A 439 -25.05 26.40 -11.72
N GLU A 440 -25.54 25.61 -10.78
CA GLU A 440 -25.94 26.11 -9.45
C GLU A 440 -24.75 26.68 -8.67
N ASP A 441 -23.59 26.02 -8.76
CA ASP A 441 -22.36 26.51 -8.13
C ASP A 441 -21.89 27.82 -8.80
N LYS A 442 -22.07 27.93 -10.13
CA LYS A 442 -21.76 29.16 -10.88
C LYS A 442 -22.66 30.32 -10.45
N ASP A 443 -23.97 30.08 -10.35
CA ASP A 443 -24.96 31.08 -9.95
C ASP A 443 -24.75 31.54 -8.49
N ALA A 444 -24.43 30.60 -7.59
CA ALA A 444 -24.08 30.91 -6.21
C ALA A 444 -22.84 31.81 -6.12
N LEU A 445 -21.74 31.43 -6.80
CA LEU A 445 -20.51 32.21 -6.85
C LEU A 445 -20.72 33.59 -7.50
N ALA A 446 -21.48 33.66 -8.59
CA ALA A 446 -21.77 34.92 -9.28
C ALA A 446 -22.62 35.86 -8.40
N THR A 447 -23.62 35.34 -7.71
CA THR A 447 -24.45 36.11 -6.78
C THR A 447 -23.62 36.65 -5.62
N PHE A 448 -22.82 35.80 -4.97
CA PHE A 448 -21.91 36.21 -3.89
C PHE A 448 -21.00 37.36 -4.33
N ASN A 449 -20.33 37.21 -5.48
CA ASN A 449 -19.42 38.22 -6.00
C ASN A 449 -20.13 39.53 -6.42
N ALA A 450 -21.35 39.43 -6.97
CA ALA A 450 -22.14 40.60 -7.35
C ALA A 450 -22.47 41.47 -6.13
N PHE A 451 -22.92 40.86 -5.02
CA PHE A 451 -23.23 41.58 -3.78
C PHE A 451 -21.96 42.10 -3.08
N LYS A 452 -20.86 41.34 -3.07
CA LYS A 452 -19.58 41.80 -2.50
C LYS A 452 -19.03 43.09 -3.13
N THR A 453 -19.38 43.36 -4.38
CA THR A 453 -18.81 44.47 -5.16
C THR A 453 -19.74 45.68 -5.28
N VAL A 454 -20.91 45.66 -4.66
CA VAL A 454 -21.92 46.73 -4.77
C VAL A 454 -22.15 47.37 -3.41
N PRO A 455 -22.29 48.71 -3.33
CA PRO A 455 -22.62 49.41 -2.10
C PRO A 455 -24.08 49.15 -1.70
N ASN A 456 -24.26 48.94 -0.41
CA ASN A 456 -25.53 48.89 0.29
C ASN A 456 -26.16 50.29 0.37
N ALA A 457 -27.38 50.39 0.89
CA ALA A 457 -28.12 51.66 0.97
C ALA A 457 -27.42 52.76 1.78
N ASP A 458 -26.51 52.39 2.68
CA ASP A 458 -25.70 53.29 3.51
C ASP A 458 -24.34 53.64 2.89
N GLY A 459 -24.05 53.16 1.68
CA GLY A 459 -22.79 53.37 0.98
C GLY A 459 -21.66 52.41 1.38
N THR A 460 -21.88 51.49 2.32
CA THR A 460 -20.90 50.43 2.69
C THR A 460 -21.03 49.22 1.76
N THR A 461 -19.99 48.41 1.58
CA THR A 461 -20.11 47.15 0.83
C THR A 461 -20.74 46.05 1.68
N TYR A 462 -21.53 45.15 1.07
CA TYR A 462 -22.06 43.97 1.77
C TYR A 462 -20.95 43.13 2.43
N SER A 463 -21.21 42.68 3.66
CA SER A 463 -20.30 41.77 4.36
C SER A 463 -20.23 40.41 3.66
N ASP A 464 -19.23 39.58 4.03
CA ASP A 464 -19.11 38.23 3.48
C ASP A 464 -20.33 37.38 3.86
N GLU A 465 -20.85 37.56 5.09
CA GLU A 465 -22.05 36.91 5.56
C GLU A 465 -23.29 37.33 4.77
N GLU A 466 -23.48 38.63 4.55
CA GLU A 466 -24.65 39.14 3.83
C GLU A 466 -24.66 38.67 2.38
N ALA A 467 -23.51 38.73 1.69
CA ALA A 467 -23.39 38.25 0.33
C ALA A 467 -23.63 36.72 0.21
N MET A 468 -23.19 35.96 1.21
CA MET A 468 -23.47 34.52 1.30
C MET A 468 -24.96 34.23 1.54
N ASP A 469 -25.65 35.04 2.35
CA ASP A 469 -27.08 34.90 2.56
C ASP A 469 -27.87 35.11 1.27
N PHE A 470 -27.52 36.12 0.45
CA PHE A 470 -28.11 36.30 -0.88
C PHE A 470 -27.84 35.10 -1.80
N ALA A 471 -26.60 34.58 -1.83
CA ALA A 471 -26.27 33.40 -2.61
C ALA A 471 -27.07 32.16 -2.16
N SER A 472 -27.31 32.02 -0.86
CA SER A 472 -28.12 30.95 -0.27
C SER A 472 -29.57 31.00 -0.72
N GLU A 473 -30.17 32.19 -0.70
CA GLU A 473 -31.57 32.39 -1.09
C GLU A 473 -31.79 32.13 -2.59
N VAL A 474 -30.87 32.59 -3.45
CA VAL A 474 -30.92 32.31 -4.90
C VAL A 474 -30.73 30.81 -5.20
N SER A 475 -29.88 30.14 -4.42
CA SER A 475 -29.62 28.70 -4.59
C SER A 475 -30.74 27.81 -4.07
N ASN A 476 -31.60 28.33 -3.19
CA ASN A 476 -32.70 27.59 -2.57
C ASN A 476 -33.78 27.19 -3.60
N PRO A 477 -34.11 25.89 -3.75
CA PRO A 477 -35.13 25.42 -4.69
C PRO A 477 -36.51 26.09 -4.54
N VAL A 478 -36.87 26.51 -3.31
CA VAL A 478 -38.17 27.16 -3.02
C VAL A 478 -38.27 28.52 -3.71
N TYR A 479 -37.20 29.30 -3.71
CA TYR A 479 -37.18 30.65 -4.28
C TYR A 479 -36.68 30.68 -5.72
N ARG A 480 -35.90 29.66 -6.12
CA ARG A 480 -35.32 29.55 -7.47
C ARG A 480 -36.37 29.65 -8.58
N ALA A 481 -37.56 29.08 -8.39
CA ALA A 481 -38.63 29.18 -9.39
C ALA A 481 -39.05 30.64 -9.64
N ASN A 482 -39.06 31.46 -8.60
CA ASN A 482 -39.47 32.86 -8.66
C ASN A 482 -38.35 33.79 -9.15
N THR A 483 -37.10 33.34 -9.22
CA THR A 483 -35.97 34.16 -9.70
C THR A 483 -35.71 34.02 -11.21
N HIS A 484 -36.58 33.33 -11.95
CA HIS A 484 -36.49 33.21 -13.41
C HIS A 484 -37.00 34.48 -14.08
N PHE A 485 -36.20 35.06 -14.97
CA PHE A 485 -36.62 36.22 -15.77
C PHE A 485 -37.48 35.81 -16.95
N THR A 486 -38.53 36.59 -17.18
CA THR A 486 -39.41 36.53 -18.35
C THR A 486 -38.83 37.36 -19.51
N ASN A 487 -39.43 37.26 -20.70
CA ASN A 487 -39.06 38.12 -21.83
C ASN A 487 -39.30 39.61 -21.54
N ASP A 488 -40.31 39.93 -20.72
CA ASP A 488 -40.62 41.29 -20.31
C ASP A 488 -39.55 41.83 -19.34
N ASP A 489 -39.07 40.98 -18.43
CA ASP A 489 -37.93 41.30 -17.55
C ASP A 489 -36.65 41.58 -18.36
N GLN A 490 -36.35 40.78 -19.40
CA GLN A 490 -35.19 41.03 -20.26
C GLN A 490 -35.32 42.35 -21.03
N SER A 491 -36.51 42.62 -21.58
CA SER A 491 -36.79 43.89 -22.27
C SER A 491 -36.63 45.08 -21.33
N ARG A 492 -36.97 44.90 -20.04
CA ARG A 492 -36.79 45.92 -19.00
C ARG A 492 -35.33 46.09 -18.63
N ILE A 493 -34.56 45.00 -18.48
CA ILE A 493 -33.11 45.05 -18.27
C ILE A 493 -32.45 45.87 -19.38
N ASP A 494 -32.76 45.57 -20.64
CA ASP A 494 -32.24 46.32 -21.78
C ASP A 494 -32.58 47.82 -21.73
N SER A 495 -33.81 48.16 -21.32
CA SER A 495 -34.23 49.55 -21.14
C SER A 495 -33.48 50.25 -19.99
N LEU A 496 -33.30 49.58 -18.85
CA LEU A 496 -32.58 50.12 -17.69
C LEU A 496 -31.10 50.31 -17.99
N MET A 497 -30.50 49.36 -18.70
CA MET A 497 -29.14 49.45 -19.20
C MET A 497 -28.93 50.68 -20.09
N GLY A 498 -29.91 51.05 -20.92
CA GLY A 498 -29.90 52.29 -21.69
C GLY A 498 -29.88 53.57 -20.83
N GLY A 499 -30.40 53.52 -19.60
CA GLY A 499 -30.39 54.61 -18.63
C GLY A 499 -29.06 54.73 -17.87
N ILE A 500 -28.48 53.59 -17.46
CA ILE A 500 -27.17 53.51 -16.78
C ILE A 500 -26.07 54.20 -17.60
N VAL A 501 -26.07 53.97 -18.92
CA VAL A 501 -25.06 54.51 -19.85
C VAL A 501 -25.15 56.04 -20.02
N LYS A 502 -26.32 56.63 -19.78
CA LYS A 502 -26.55 58.08 -19.96
C LYS A 502 -26.27 58.91 -18.69
N GLY A 503 -26.19 58.28 -17.52
CA GLY A 503 -26.20 58.96 -16.21
C GLY A 503 -24.84 59.37 -15.64
N THR A 504 -23.71 59.00 -16.25
CA THR A 504 -22.35 59.17 -15.68
C THR A 504 -21.39 59.92 -16.61
N GLY A 505 -21.48 61.26 -16.65
CA GLY A 505 -20.36 62.16 -17.02
C GLY A 505 -20.31 62.78 -18.43
N TRP A 506 -19.89 64.05 -18.46
CA TRP A 506 -19.93 65.14 -19.48
C TRP A 506 -19.55 64.87 -20.97
N PHE A 507 -19.13 63.67 -21.40
CA PHE A 507 -18.81 63.38 -22.81
C PHE A 507 -19.76 62.37 -23.51
N GLY A 508 -20.92 62.09 -22.92
CA GLY A 508 -21.93 61.15 -23.42
C GLY A 508 -22.73 61.59 -24.67
N TRP A 509 -22.07 62.10 -25.71
CA TRP A 509 -22.69 62.40 -27.02
C TRP A 509 -22.53 61.27 -28.05
N GLY A 510 -22.40 60.02 -27.58
CA GLY A 510 -22.36 58.83 -28.42
C GLY A 510 -23.34 57.78 -27.91
N SER A 511 -24.34 57.42 -28.71
CA SER A 511 -25.40 56.45 -28.43
C SER A 511 -24.93 54.98 -28.39
N SER A 512 -23.66 54.70 -28.12
CA SER A 512 -23.10 53.35 -28.17
C SER A 512 -23.08 52.69 -26.80
N LYS A 513 -23.65 51.48 -26.71
CA LYS A 513 -23.55 50.60 -25.54
C LYS A 513 -22.06 50.46 -25.12
N PRO A 514 -21.73 50.42 -23.82
CA PRO A 514 -20.36 50.24 -23.37
C PRO A 514 -19.79 48.91 -23.89
N GLY A 515 -18.48 48.86 -24.15
CA GLY A 515 -17.82 47.67 -24.73
C GLY A 515 -18.03 46.39 -23.91
N ASN A 516 -18.27 46.52 -22.61
CA ASN A 516 -18.54 45.42 -21.68
C ASN A 516 -20.03 45.29 -21.27
N TYR A 517 -20.95 45.73 -22.12
CA TYR A 517 -22.41 45.71 -21.89
C TYR A 517 -22.93 44.41 -21.27
N SER A 518 -22.61 43.27 -21.90
CA SER A 518 -23.12 41.95 -21.48
C SER A 518 -22.69 41.57 -20.06
N ALA A 519 -21.51 42.00 -19.62
CA ALA A 519 -21.06 41.69 -18.27
C ALA A 519 -21.81 42.53 -17.20
N ILE A 520 -22.14 43.78 -17.53
CA ILE A 520 -22.94 44.66 -16.67
C ILE A 520 -24.38 44.15 -16.60
N GLU A 521 -24.94 43.73 -17.73
CA GLU A 521 -26.26 43.09 -17.82
C GLU A 521 -26.34 41.88 -16.88
N ASN A 522 -25.38 40.95 -16.99
CA ASN A 522 -25.28 39.80 -16.10
C ASN A 522 -25.19 40.22 -14.61
N LYS A 523 -24.46 41.30 -14.30
CA LYS A 523 -24.35 41.80 -12.92
C LYS A 523 -25.69 42.30 -12.39
N VAL A 524 -26.43 43.08 -13.19
CA VAL A 524 -27.79 43.55 -12.86
C VAL A 524 -28.71 42.34 -12.63
N GLU A 525 -28.63 41.33 -13.50
CA GLU A 525 -29.38 40.10 -13.39
C GLU A 525 -29.13 39.37 -12.06
N TYR A 526 -27.86 39.15 -11.68
CA TYR A 526 -27.53 38.45 -10.44
C TYR A 526 -27.98 39.20 -9.19
N LEU A 527 -27.86 40.53 -9.17
CA LEU A 527 -28.35 41.37 -8.07
C LEU A 527 -29.88 41.32 -7.97
N ALA A 528 -30.57 41.45 -9.10
CA ALA A 528 -32.03 41.41 -9.14
C ALA A 528 -32.56 40.04 -8.68
N ARG A 529 -31.93 38.93 -9.11
CA ARG A 529 -32.25 37.59 -8.59
C ARG A 529 -32.13 37.51 -7.07
N GLY A 530 -31.09 38.10 -6.49
CA GLY A 530 -30.93 38.19 -5.03
C GLY A 530 -32.04 38.98 -4.34
N PHE A 531 -32.45 40.13 -4.90
CA PHE A 531 -33.56 40.91 -4.35
C PHE A 531 -34.91 40.19 -4.48
N ILE A 532 -35.17 39.54 -5.62
CA ILE A 532 -36.39 38.74 -5.83
C ILE A 532 -36.44 37.56 -4.85
N ALA A 533 -35.31 36.89 -4.60
CA ALA A 533 -35.26 35.80 -3.63
C ALA A 533 -35.64 36.25 -2.20
N ARG A 534 -35.48 37.54 -1.89
CA ARG A 534 -35.94 38.17 -0.63
C ARG A 534 -37.37 38.70 -0.66
N GLY A 535 -38.13 38.42 -1.72
CA GLY A 535 -39.54 38.80 -1.85
C GLY A 535 -39.78 40.19 -2.44
N MET A 536 -38.77 40.81 -3.04
CA MET A 536 -39.00 41.99 -3.90
C MET A 536 -39.69 41.54 -5.19
N ASP A 537 -40.58 42.36 -5.74
CA ASP A 537 -41.13 42.09 -7.06
C ASP A 537 -40.05 42.29 -8.15
N HIS A 538 -40.32 41.78 -9.34
CA HIS A 538 -39.32 41.80 -10.43
C HIS A 538 -38.97 43.23 -10.84
N GLU A 539 -39.96 44.12 -10.92
CA GLU A 539 -39.74 45.50 -11.38
C GLU A 539 -38.87 46.29 -10.39
N ASP A 540 -39.21 46.27 -9.09
CA ASP A 540 -38.43 46.96 -8.07
C ASP A 540 -37.04 46.35 -7.92
N ALA A 541 -36.91 45.03 -8.04
CA ALA A 541 -35.63 44.34 -7.97
C ALA A 541 -34.70 44.74 -9.12
N LEU A 542 -35.23 44.80 -10.33
CA LEU A 542 -34.49 45.24 -11.52
C LEU A 542 -34.09 46.72 -11.42
N ASN A 543 -35.02 47.59 -11.01
CA ASN A 543 -34.74 49.01 -10.82
C ASN A 543 -33.67 49.24 -9.74
N LYS A 544 -33.76 48.52 -8.62
CA LYS A 544 -32.79 48.59 -7.52
C LYS A 544 -31.43 48.05 -7.91
N ALA A 545 -31.37 46.92 -8.62
CA ALA A 545 -30.13 46.36 -9.15
C ALA A 545 -29.44 47.30 -10.13
N ALA A 546 -30.20 47.87 -11.07
CA ALA A 546 -29.70 48.85 -12.04
C ALA A 546 -29.16 50.11 -11.36
N ASP A 547 -29.89 50.67 -10.39
CA ASP A 547 -29.46 51.83 -9.60
C ASP A 547 -28.18 51.54 -8.80
N ALA A 548 -28.09 50.36 -8.17
CA ALA A 548 -26.92 49.96 -7.41
C ALA A 548 -25.67 49.78 -8.29
N VAL A 549 -25.85 49.21 -9.49
CA VAL A 549 -24.79 49.12 -10.50
C VAL A 549 -24.40 50.51 -11.02
N GLN A 550 -25.36 51.39 -11.32
CA GLN A 550 -25.10 52.75 -11.77
C GLN A 550 -24.30 53.57 -10.74
N LYS A 551 -24.68 53.50 -9.47
CA LYS A 551 -24.01 54.22 -8.37
C LYS A 551 -22.60 53.71 -8.07
N SER A 552 -22.32 52.46 -8.40
CA SER A 552 -21.04 51.80 -8.10
C SER A 552 -20.06 51.74 -9.26
N SER A 553 -20.41 52.36 -10.39
CA SER A 553 -19.69 52.18 -11.64
C SER A 553 -19.34 53.49 -12.31
N LEU A 554 -18.25 53.48 -13.08
CA LEU A 554 -17.73 54.64 -13.77
C LEU A 554 -17.49 54.33 -15.23
N ILE A 555 -17.77 55.27 -16.13
CA ILE A 555 -17.53 55.05 -17.56
C ILE A 555 -16.25 55.76 -17.96
N TYR A 556 -15.24 55.02 -18.43
CA TYR A 556 -14.04 55.58 -19.05
C TYR A 556 -13.94 55.11 -20.50
N ASN A 557 -13.87 56.07 -21.43
CA ASN A 557 -13.73 55.85 -22.87
C ASN A 557 -14.64 54.75 -23.47
N GLY A 558 -15.90 54.69 -23.04
CA GLY A 558 -16.88 53.70 -23.52
C GLY A 558 -16.82 52.33 -22.85
N VAL A 559 -16.07 52.18 -21.77
CA VAL A 559 -16.03 50.98 -20.93
C VAL A 559 -16.50 51.31 -19.53
N MET A 560 -17.39 50.49 -18.97
CA MET A 560 -17.85 50.65 -17.60
C MET A 560 -16.89 49.93 -16.64
N LEU A 561 -16.52 50.59 -15.56
CA LEU A 561 -15.64 50.11 -14.51
C LEU A 561 -16.51 49.85 -13.28
N PRO A 562 -17.08 48.64 -13.13
CA PRO A 562 -17.86 48.31 -11.96
C PRO A 562 -16.93 48.12 -10.76
N SER A 563 -17.21 48.84 -9.68
CA SER A 563 -16.54 48.72 -8.38
C SER A 563 -15.01 48.85 -8.42
N ILE A 564 -14.53 50.07 -8.20
CA ILE A 564 -13.09 50.32 -8.02
C ILE A 564 -12.74 50.18 -6.53
N ASN A 565 -12.98 49.05 -5.87
CA ASN A 565 -12.51 48.78 -4.49
C ASN A 565 -12.68 49.96 -3.49
N GLY A 566 -13.91 50.48 -3.35
CA GLY A 566 -14.20 51.63 -2.47
C GLY A 566 -13.59 52.97 -2.93
N PHE A 567 -12.98 53.02 -4.11
CA PHE A 567 -12.63 54.25 -4.81
C PHE A 567 -13.91 54.85 -5.38
N THR A 568 -14.52 55.73 -4.60
CA THR A 568 -15.43 56.73 -5.13
C THR A 568 -14.62 57.54 -6.14
N ALA A 569 -14.98 57.52 -7.42
CA ALA A 569 -14.34 58.48 -8.33
C ALA A 569 -14.81 59.88 -7.95
N ASP A 570 -13.88 60.61 -7.37
CA ASP A 570 -13.96 62.06 -7.32
C ASP A 570 -13.97 62.62 -8.75
N ASP A 571 -14.40 63.88 -8.90
CA ASP A 571 -14.48 64.60 -10.18
C ASP A 571 -13.17 64.57 -11.00
N ASP A 572 -12.02 64.32 -10.36
CA ASP A 572 -10.68 64.27 -10.97
C ASP A 572 -10.24 62.90 -11.51
N PHE A 573 -11.02 61.82 -11.30
CA PHE A 573 -10.63 60.46 -11.71
C PHE A 573 -10.39 60.37 -13.23
N GLN A 574 -11.37 60.84 -14.02
CA GLN A 574 -11.33 60.82 -15.48
C GLN A 574 -10.13 61.60 -16.05
N PRO A 575 -9.88 62.87 -15.64
CA PRO A 575 -8.66 63.58 -16.01
C PRO A 575 -7.36 62.85 -15.66
N THR A 576 -7.31 62.20 -14.49
CA THR A 576 -6.11 61.50 -14.02
C THR A 576 -5.81 60.26 -14.86
N VAL A 577 -6.83 59.43 -15.14
CA VAL A 577 -6.68 58.26 -16.01
C VAL A 577 -6.30 58.69 -17.42
N LYS A 578 -6.92 59.75 -17.96
CA LYS A 578 -6.52 60.29 -19.27
C LYS A 578 -5.05 60.71 -19.28
N SER A 579 -4.61 61.46 -18.28
CA SER A 579 -3.21 61.89 -18.15
C SER A 579 -2.24 60.71 -18.03
N PHE A 580 -2.63 59.65 -17.32
CA PHE A 580 -1.86 58.40 -17.25
C PHE A 580 -1.75 57.70 -18.62
N VAL A 581 -2.86 57.57 -19.33
CA VAL A 581 -2.92 56.96 -20.67
C VAL A 581 -2.12 57.78 -21.68
N ASP A 582 -2.23 59.10 -21.65
CA ASP A 582 -1.46 60.00 -22.51
C ASP A 582 0.06 59.86 -22.26
N ASP A 583 0.48 59.81 -20.99
CA ASP A 583 1.89 59.60 -20.61
C ASP A 583 2.41 58.23 -21.07
N TRP A 584 1.57 57.19 -20.95
CA TRP A 584 1.92 55.85 -21.42
C TRP A 584 2.03 55.81 -22.95
N ALA A 585 1.07 56.40 -23.67
CA ALA A 585 1.03 56.47 -25.12
C ALA A 585 2.26 57.20 -25.68
N ALA A 586 2.66 58.30 -25.05
CA ALA A 586 3.87 59.04 -25.42
C ALA A 586 5.17 58.22 -25.23
N LYS A 587 5.20 57.31 -24.25
CA LYS A 587 6.35 56.42 -23.97
C LYS A 587 6.38 55.17 -24.85
N ASN A 588 5.25 54.77 -25.44
CA ASN A 588 5.09 53.52 -26.19
C ASN A 588 4.54 53.74 -27.63
N PRO A 589 5.23 54.54 -28.46
CA PRO A 589 4.73 54.87 -29.79
C PRO A 589 4.74 53.68 -30.76
N LYS A 590 5.56 52.63 -30.51
CA LYS A 590 5.57 51.45 -31.38
C LYS A 590 4.35 50.57 -31.13
N ALA A 591 3.93 50.42 -29.87
CA ALA A 591 2.72 49.71 -29.49
C ALA A 591 1.48 50.31 -30.15
N LEU A 592 1.33 51.64 -30.13
CA LEU A 592 0.23 52.35 -30.81
C LEU A 592 0.20 52.07 -32.31
N LYS A 593 1.36 52.21 -32.97
CA LYS A 593 1.49 51.98 -34.42
C LYS A 593 1.23 50.53 -34.81
N ALA A 594 1.68 49.57 -34.01
CA ALA A 594 1.48 48.14 -34.28
C ALA A 594 0.01 47.73 -34.19
N ASN A 595 -0.74 48.34 -33.27
CA ASN A 595 -2.16 48.09 -33.08
C ASN A 595 -3.07 49.00 -33.93
N GLY A 596 -2.51 50.01 -34.61
CA GLY A 596 -3.27 50.95 -35.43
C GLY A 596 -4.24 51.83 -34.62
N ILE A 597 -3.86 52.18 -33.39
CA ILE A 597 -4.68 52.92 -32.43
C ILE A 597 -3.96 54.19 -31.94
N ASP A 598 -4.72 55.22 -31.56
CA ASP A 598 -4.21 56.41 -30.88
C ASP A 598 -4.52 56.37 -29.38
N ALA A 599 -3.96 57.31 -28.59
CA ALA A 599 -4.21 57.41 -27.15
C ALA A 599 -5.71 57.53 -26.81
N SER A 600 -6.50 58.15 -27.69
CA SER A 600 -7.97 58.26 -27.56
C SER A 600 -8.73 56.96 -27.79
N ASP A 601 -8.09 55.93 -28.35
CA ASP A 601 -8.67 54.61 -28.57
C ASP A 601 -8.32 53.63 -27.45
N ILE A 602 -7.62 54.09 -26.42
CA ILE A 602 -7.26 53.31 -25.25
C ILE A 602 -8.34 53.46 -24.17
N ALA A 603 -8.90 52.34 -23.76
CA ALA A 603 -9.74 52.23 -22.57
C ALA A 603 -8.96 51.54 -21.45
N ILE A 604 -9.57 51.49 -20.27
CA ILE A 604 -9.04 50.73 -19.14
C ILE A 604 -10.07 49.67 -18.76
N LEU A 605 -9.61 48.50 -18.32
CA LEU A 605 -10.46 47.47 -17.75
C LEU A 605 -9.90 47.05 -16.39
N PRO A 606 -10.74 46.69 -15.42
CA PRO A 606 -10.27 46.06 -14.20
C PRO A 606 -9.51 44.77 -14.54
N LEU A 607 -8.45 44.47 -13.78
CA LEU A 607 -7.78 43.17 -13.85
C LEU A 607 -8.74 42.10 -13.28
N GLY A 608 -9.02 41.04 -14.04
CA GLY A 608 -10.00 40.01 -13.67
C GLY A 608 -11.36 40.16 -14.36
N SER A 609 -12.41 39.55 -13.78
CA SER A 609 -13.78 39.63 -14.30
C SER A 609 -14.41 41.00 -14.03
N VAL A 610 -15.24 41.45 -14.97
CA VAL A 610 -16.12 42.63 -14.82
C VAL A 610 -17.08 42.49 -13.62
N ASN A 611 -17.25 41.27 -13.09
CA ASN A 611 -18.10 40.98 -11.92
C ASN A 611 -17.30 40.70 -10.63
N GLY A 612 -15.96 40.70 -10.70
CA GLY A 612 -15.08 40.46 -9.57
C GLY A 612 -14.57 41.75 -8.92
N ASP A 613 -13.97 41.62 -7.74
CA ASP A 613 -13.23 42.71 -7.11
C ASP A 613 -11.81 42.69 -7.67
N SER A 614 -11.49 43.63 -8.57
CA SER A 614 -10.15 43.75 -9.17
C SER A 614 -9.05 44.15 -8.17
N GLY A 615 -9.39 44.41 -6.91
CA GLY A 615 -8.48 44.98 -5.92
C GLY A 615 -8.05 46.41 -6.28
N GLY A 616 -8.69 47.03 -7.27
CA GLY A 616 -8.30 48.32 -7.84
C GLY A 616 -7.15 48.23 -8.84
N HIS A 617 -6.86 47.06 -9.40
CA HIS A 617 -5.91 46.88 -10.51
C HIS A 617 -6.61 47.00 -11.86
N PHE A 618 -5.92 47.56 -12.85
CA PHE A 618 -6.42 47.88 -14.17
C PHE A 618 -5.39 47.52 -15.23
N ARG A 619 -5.89 47.18 -16.43
CA ARG A 619 -5.11 46.96 -17.64
C ARG A 619 -5.56 47.89 -18.76
N LEU A 620 -4.64 48.23 -19.67
CA LEU A 620 -4.95 49.00 -20.87
C LEU A 620 -5.51 48.10 -21.95
N VAL A 621 -6.61 48.52 -22.59
CA VAL A 621 -7.27 47.77 -23.65
C VAL A 621 -7.71 48.64 -24.81
N SER A 622 -7.87 48.04 -25.98
CA SER A 622 -8.43 48.71 -27.15
C SER A 622 -9.92 49.02 -26.90
N LYS A 623 -10.38 50.22 -27.29
CA LYS A 623 -11.78 50.62 -27.13
C LYS A 623 -12.74 49.77 -27.98
N SER A 624 -12.34 49.41 -29.19
CA SER A 624 -13.19 48.73 -30.17
C SER A 624 -13.32 47.23 -29.94
N GLY A 625 -12.30 46.58 -29.37
CA GLY A 625 -12.24 45.12 -29.18
C GLY A 625 -12.05 44.67 -27.73
N LEU A 626 -11.68 45.58 -26.82
CA LEU A 626 -11.26 45.26 -25.44
C LEU A 626 -10.04 44.33 -25.38
N ASP A 627 -9.25 44.30 -26.46
CA ASP A 627 -8.01 43.52 -26.54
C ASP A 627 -6.93 44.17 -25.68
N ASP A 628 -6.10 43.36 -25.04
CA ASP A 628 -4.95 43.84 -24.26
C ASP A 628 -4.00 44.66 -25.12
N ILE A 629 -3.66 45.86 -24.64
CA ILE A 629 -2.60 46.67 -25.23
C ILE A 629 -1.31 46.38 -24.47
N LEU A 630 -0.35 45.81 -25.20
CA LEU A 630 0.99 45.55 -24.69
C LEU A 630 1.90 46.77 -24.88
N ASP A 631 2.89 46.92 -24.01
CA ASP A 631 3.93 47.94 -24.16
C ASP A 631 4.90 47.63 -25.32
N ASP A 632 5.85 48.53 -25.60
CA ASP A 632 6.86 48.35 -26.66
C ASP A 632 7.76 47.11 -26.47
N ASN A 633 7.75 46.50 -25.28
CA ASN A 633 8.48 45.28 -24.94
C ASN A 633 7.59 44.04 -24.87
N HIS A 634 6.34 44.12 -25.35
CA HIS A 634 5.33 43.05 -25.32
C HIS A 634 4.89 42.63 -23.91
N ASN A 635 5.02 43.51 -22.91
CA ASN A 635 4.47 43.27 -21.57
C ASN A 635 3.06 43.85 -21.45
N GLN A 636 2.21 43.17 -20.69
CA GLN A 636 0.91 43.72 -20.32
C GLN A 636 1.08 44.89 -19.35
N VAL A 637 0.37 45.97 -19.60
CA VAL A 637 0.43 47.18 -18.76
C VAL A 637 -0.63 47.08 -17.68
N ILE A 638 -0.17 46.87 -16.45
CA ILE A 638 -1.03 46.78 -15.26
C ILE A 638 -0.70 47.94 -14.33
N PHE A 639 -1.72 48.65 -13.86
CA PHE A 639 -1.61 49.75 -12.89
C PHE A 639 -2.75 49.66 -11.89
N ASN A 640 -2.65 50.34 -10.75
CA ASN A 640 -3.66 50.25 -9.69
C ASN A 640 -4.17 51.63 -9.23
N ALA A 641 -5.13 51.62 -8.31
CA ALA A 641 -5.71 52.83 -7.73
C ALA A 641 -4.68 53.73 -7.03
N ASN A 642 -3.61 53.18 -6.45
CA ASN A 642 -2.52 53.96 -5.86
C ASN A 642 -1.65 54.63 -6.94
N ASP A 643 -1.41 53.96 -8.08
CA ASP A 643 -0.71 54.58 -9.21
C ASP A 643 -1.48 55.80 -9.74
N LEU A 644 -2.81 55.69 -9.82
CA LEU A 644 -3.68 56.82 -10.17
C LEU A 644 -3.65 57.93 -9.11
N ARG A 645 -3.67 57.60 -7.81
CA ARG A 645 -3.54 58.60 -6.73
C ARG A 645 -2.21 59.35 -6.80
N ASN A 646 -1.11 58.63 -7.03
CA ASN A 646 0.23 59.20 -7.18
C ASN A 646 0.29 60.11 -8.41
N LYS A 647 -0.27 59.67 -9.54
CA LYS A 647 -0.39 60.46 -10.76
C LYS A 647 -1.22 61.73 -10.53
N ARG A 648 -2.34 61.65 -9.80
CA ARG A 648 -3.14 62.81 -9.43
C ARG A 648 -2.34 63.82 -8.60
N ALA A 649 -1.59 63.36 -7.61
CA ALA A 649 -0.74 64.22 -6.79
C ALA A 649 0.31 64.95 -7.65
N ALA A 650 0.97 64.21 -8.56
CA ALA A 650 1.92 64.76 -9.51
C ALA A 650 1.30 65.79 -10.46
N ASP A 651 0.13 65.49 -11.05
CA ASP A 651 -0.58 66.39 -11.96
C ASP A 651 -1.07 67.66 -11.25
N THR A 652 -1.54 67.52 -10.01
CA THR A 652 -1.96 68.66 -9.17
C THR A 652 -0.78 69.57 -8.86
N GLN A 653 0.37 68.99 -8.51
CA GLN A 653 1.59 69.74 -8.27
C GLN A 653 2.07 70.45 -9.55
N ALA A 654 2.09 69.75 -10.69
CA ALA A 654 2.47 70.33 -11.97
C ALA A 654 1.57 71.51 -12.38
N ARG A 655 0.25 71.42 -12.15
CA ARG A 655 -0.69 72.53 -12.39
C ARG A 655 -0.42 73.72 -11.46
N ARG A 656 -0.14 73.47 -10.17
CA ARG A 656 0.23 74.53 -9.21
C ARG A 656 1.52 75.21 -9.62
N ASP A 657 2.55 74.44 -9.97
CA ASP A 657 3.85 74.98 -10.40
C ASP A 657 3.72 75.79 -11.70
N ALA A 658 2.90 75.32 -12.65
CA ALA A 658 2.60 76.06 -13.88
C ALA A 658 1.85 77.37 -13.60
N ALA A 659 0.88 77.36 -12.68
CA ALA A 659 0.15 78.55 -12.26
C ALA A 659 1.07 79.57 -11.56
N ILE A 660 1.97 79.11 -10.68
CA ILE A 660 2.98 79.95 -10.02
C ILE A 660 3.93 80.55 -11.06
N LYS A 661 4.42 79.76 -12.03
CA LYS A 661 5.28 80.26 -13.12
C LYS A 661 4.55 81.26 -14.03
N ALA A 662 3.26 81.05 -14.30
CA ALA A 662 2.45 81.97 -15.10
C ALA A 662 2.17 83.28 -14.32
N ALA A 663 1.95 83.20 -13.01
CA ALA A 663 1.80 84.36 -12.14
C ALA A 663 3.11 85.15 -12.00
N ALA A 664 4.27 84.49 -11.97
CA ALA A 664 5.59 85.13 -11.92
C ALA A 664 6.02 85.79 -13.25
N LYS A 665 5.33 85.50 -14.36
CA LYS A 665 5.55 86.11 -15.69
C LYS A 665 4.62 87.29 -15.99
N ARG A 666 3.65 87.56 -15.11
CA ARG A 666 2.79 88.74 -15.13
C ARG A 666 3.33 89.76 -14.14
#